data_AF-A0A921ZGW6-F1
#
_entry.id   AF-A0A921ZGW6-F1
#
_cell.length_a   1.000
_cell.length_b   1.000
_cell.length_c   1.000
_cell.angle_alpha   90.00
_cell.angle_beta   90.00
_cell.angle_gamma   90.00
#
_symmetry.space_group_name_H-M   'P 1'
#
loop_
_entity.id
_entity.type
_entity.pdbx_description
1 polymer ?
#
loop_
_entity_poly.entity_id
_entity_poly.type
_entity_poly.pdbx_seq_one_letter_code
_entity_poly.pdbx_strand_id
1 'polypeptide(L)'
;MTRAIAEEKLQLNDVVRNYKKYVPKEIVRRHGPVPKKYAHACLPQLCAVGHNVNYVKNLYLQQLYGLAPNYLAEEFDNVFWQNGGDVIPVRVMVTPFHPHQPGIRLYNTLKREWFHACTIEELIYLTRNGDNSLELSRRGTPIFLKFKTEEQISSFISVCDGYYRLMVKWTFNLSKDDETPSLKDLQRIKCHGPVGGAFSYRKLEEKRGKKHGCYILRQCQDEYNVYYLDVCTKNSTTETYRIEFKGHCYIFNSEEYSSIGRLIECHLNPEGRIFLNECIPPSEYDKSQLLLCGEPMKRGVRIDQAELQEILKDNKSPRCLPNKDILLYTGSEKVGSENISATYKALWRLDETKKLLVAFKTLQREKANDYLKDFVDLASKWACIQSSSIVRLYGVTLSSPTAMVLEYLPYGPFDEYLREHGSRVKPLQLKKVAAGLARALWDLSEAGVVHGYIRCRRLLLAAVDGERIQVKLSGPTLRHYTHTDVHWMPVEFFSDMNLAKRSVIGDIWAFATTLWEVFSYGQSPTETNPVLTARSYEMGARLLSPARCPGEVWALVTQCWQPDPLRPQEIMRDMNHMLHREYVPIHHHYEEPKIALGYDHPDTVSSDRFIPSELSDAGSNKSLISDNSVLSMNGTMSDQYDNPFADNKSSNSLESMNALAYALRNEMSSGRSSSLAGGAGALAGDDALGLDDAWTAPRLMESIVSQGKTYLVTITKKIGSGNYGHVFKGWMERDNQESQRKEVAVKKLTRQAAERNGTLYEDFKNELEIMKSLQHINIVEILGYSWDHGSDVLIVMEYLEEGSLNYYLKFQGDKLRISHLLKYCKDIATGMDHVSAKNMVHRDLATRNILVVNKYHVKISDFGLARIIPKEESAYRLKTERLLPINWYAPESAVEPWHFSTKSDVWSYGVTAWEIFTRARQEVPKFDVERPRERASCFQIPDGCPSEIFRHLMKDCWHLDPNLRPKFIDLIHTCKRFMAEYK
;
A
#
# COMPACT_ATOMS: atom_id res chain seq x y z
N MET A 1 17.12 -35.58 16.69
CA MET A 1 17.25 -36.48 17.86
C MET A 1 15.92 -36.66 18.57
N THR A 2 15.31 -35.63 19.17
CA THR A 2 14.02 -35.70 19.89
C THR A 2 12.91 -36.45 19.13
N ARG A 3 12.75 -36.18 17.82
CA ARG A 3 11.82 -36.92 16.94
C ARG A 3 12.01 -38.44 17.02
N ALA A 4 13.23 -38.95 16.99
CA ALA A 4 13.52 -40.38 17.01
C ALA A 4 13.26 -41.02 18.39
N ILE A 5 13.26 -40.23 19.47
CA ILE A 5 12.86 -40.72 20.80
C ILE A 5 11.33 -40.83 20.87
N ALA A 6 10.60 -39.84 20.35
CA ALA A 6 9.14 -39.80 20.41
C ALA A 6 8.43 -40.68 19.36
N GLU A 7 8.89 -40.64 18.10
CA GLU A 7 8.25 -41.29 16.94
C GLU A 7 8.80 -42.70 16.68
N GLU A 8 10.12 -42.87 16.74
CA GLU A 8 10.81 -44.15 16.53
C GLU A 8 11.00 -44.94 17.85
N LYS A 9 10.51 -44.41 18.98
CA LYS A 9 10.55 -44.99 20.35
C LYS A 9 11.97 -45.40 20.82
N LEU A 10 13.01 -44.72 20.34
CA LEU A 10 14.40 -45.04 20.68
C LEU A 10 14.80 -44.52 22.07
N GLN A 11 15.61 -45.31 22.79
CA GLN A 11 16.14 -44.93 24.10
C GLN A 11 17.08 -43.72 24.01
N LEU A 12 16.96 -42.77 24.94
CA LEU A 12 17.73 -41.51 24.92
C LEU A 12 19.24 -41.76 24.91
N ASN A 13 19.71 -42.68 25.75
CA ASN A 13 21.13 -43.04 25.82
C ASN A 13 21.66 -43.61 24.49
N ASP A 14 20.83 -44.33 23.73
CA ASP A 14 21.19 -44.85 22.41
C ASP A 14 21.22 -43.77 21.34
N VAL A 15 20.31 -42.80 21.38
CA VAL A 15 20.31 -41.64 20.48
C VAL A 15 21.54 -40.75 20.74
N VAL A 16 21.93 -40.53 22.00
CA VAL A 16 23.17 -39.81 22.37
C VAL A 16 24.43 -40.62 22.03
N ARG A 17 24.42 -41.95 22.23
CA ARG A 17 25.51 -42.84 21.81
C ARG A 17 25.72 -42.79 20.29
N ASN A 18 24.63 -42.77 19.53
CA ASN A 18 24.61 -42.73 18.07
C ASN A 18 24.49 -41.32 17.46
N TYR A 19 24.84 -40.24 18.21
CA TYR A 19 24.63 -38.85 17.80
C TYR A 19 25.07 -38.52 16.36
N LYS A 20 26.13 -39.17 15.87
CA LYS A 20 26.67 -39.05 14.51
C LYS A 20 25.67 -39.38 13.38
N LYS A 21 24.59 -40.13 13.67
CA LYS A 21 23.49 -40.39 12.71
C LYS A 21 22.59 -39.17 12.47
N TYR A 22 22.58 -38.21 13.40
CA TYR A 22 21.62 -37.09 13.43
C TYR A 22 22.29 -35.71 13.32
N VAL A 23 23.58 -35.65 12.96
CA VAL A 23 24.39 -34.42 12.84
C VAL A 23 25.15 -34.48 11.52
N PRO A 24 25.24 -33.38 10.74
CA PRO A 24 25.99 -33.34 9.48
C PRO A 24 27.41 -33.89 9.61
N LYS A 25 27.81 -34.78 8.70
CA LYS A 25 29.11 -35.49 8.72
C LYS A 25 30.30 -34.54 8.90
N GLU A 26 30.24 -33.37 8.25
CA GLU A 26 31.31 -32.36 8.31
C GLU A 26 31.44 -31.68 9.69
N ILE A 27 30.32 -31.46 10.40
CA ILE A 27 30.34 -30.94 11.78
C ILE A 27 30.95 -32.00 12.72
N VAL A 28 30.57 -33.27 12.54
CA VAL A 28 31.19 -34.39 13.28
C VAL A 28 32.69 -34.51 12.99
N ARG A 29 33.12 -34.25 11.74
CA ARG A 29 34.54 -34.27 11.33
C ARG A 29 35.34 -33.12 11.94
N ARG A 30 34.81 -31.88 11.93
CA ARG A 30 35.50 -30.68 12.42
C ARG A 30 35.49 -30.53 13.94
N HIS A 31 34.42 -30.97 14.62
CA HIS A 31 34.21 -30.70 16.05
C HIS A 31 34.13 -31.98 16.93
N GLY A 32 34.33 -33.16 16.34
CA GLY A 32 34.56 -34.42 17.04
C GLY A 32 33.50 -34.76 18.11
N PRO A 33 33.84 -34.76 19.42
CA PRO A 33 32.92 -35.12 20.50
C PRO A 33 32.00 -33.96 20.94
N VAL A 34 32.20 -32.72 20.48
CA VAL A 34 31.45 -31.55 20.97
C VAL A 34 29.92 -31.71 20.78
N PRO A 35 29.40 -32.16 19.62
CA PRO A 35 27.96 -32.38 19.47
C PRO A 35 27.41 -33.49 20.37
N LYS A 36 28.25 -34.44 20.83
CA LYS A 36 27.85 -35.47 21.80
C LYS A 36 27.67 -34.87 23.20
N LYS A 37 28.53 -33.94 23.63
CA LYS A 37 28.36 -33.22 24.91
C LYS A 37 27.06 -32.41 24.91
N TYR A 38 26.78 -31.64 23.85
CA TYR A 38 25.53 -30.90 23.73
C TYR A 38 24.30 -31.81 23.70
N ALA A 39 24.34 -32.93 22.95
CA ALA A 39 23.26 -33.90 22.96
C ALA A 39 23.02 -34.49 24.36
N HIS A 40 24.07 -34.82 25.12
CA HIS A 40 23.95 -35.34 26.48
C HIS A 40 23.38 -34.32 27.48
N ALA A 41 23.69 -33.03 27.31
CA ALA A 41 23.21 -31.98 28.20
C ALA A 41 21.76 -31.55 27.88
N CYS A 42 21.46 -31.26 26.62
CA CYS A 42 20.20 -30.63 26.23
C CYS A 42 19.08 -31.63 25.92
N LEU A 43 19.38 -32.83 25.42
CA LEU A 43 18.35 -33.77 24.96
C LEU A 43 17.42 -34.27 26.07
N PRO A 44 17.86 -34.55 27.32
CA PRO A 44 16.96 -34.90 28.41
C PRO A 44 15.93 -33.81 28.71
N GLN A 45 16.37 -32.54 28.73
CA GLN A 45 15.50 -31.39 28.95
C GLN A 45 14.48 -31.24 27.82
N LEU A 46 14.93 -31.31 26.55
CA LEU A 46 14.07 -31.22 25.37
C LEU A 46 13.07 -32.39 25.24
N CYS A 47 13.40 -33.56 25.78
CA CYS A 47 12.45 -34.67 25.89
C CYS A 47 11.43 -34.47 27.02
N ALA A 48 11.83 -33.87 28.16
CA ALA A 48 10.95 -33.62 29.29
C ALA A 48 9.84 -32.59 29.00
N VAL A 49 10.04 -31.67 28.06
CA VAL A 49 9.00 -30.70 27.64
C VAL A 49 7.87 -31.36 26.82
N GLY A 50 8.06 -32.56 26.29
CA GLY A 50 6.98 -33.36 25.69
C GLY A 50 6.42 -32.84 24.35
N HIS A 51 7.10 -31.92 23.67
CA HIS A 51 6.63 -31.31 22.41
C HIS A 51 6.14 -32.32 21.37
N ASN A 52 5.03 -31.97 20.70
CA ASN A 52 4.43 -32.78 19.64
C ASN A 52 5.40 -33.06 18.48
N VAL A 53 5.37 -34.28 17.94
CA VAL A 53 6.22 -34.72 16.81
C VAL A 53 6.12 -33.78 15.59
N ASN A 54 4.93 -33.24 15.29
CA ASN A 54 4.73 -32.31 14.18
C ASN A 54 5.33 -30.93 14.45
N TYR A 55 5.28 -30.44 15.70
CA TYR A 55 6.01 -29.23 16.11
C TYR A 55 7.53 -29.41 15.91
N VAL A 56 8.09 -30.54 16.37
CA VAL A 56 9.52 -30.85 16.19
C VAL A 56 9.91 -30.97 14.72
N LYS A 57 9.05 -31.54 13.86
CA LYS A 57 9.26 -31.59 12.39
C LYS A 57 9.25 -30.20 11.77
N ASN A 58 8.25 -29.37 12.10
CA ASN A 58 8.12 -28.01 11.56
C ASN A 58 9.29 -27.10 11.98
N LEU A 59 9.65 -27.11 13.27
CA LEU A 59 10.78 -26.34 13.79
C LEU A 59 12.11 -26.76 13.14
N TYR A 60 12.31 -28.06 12.91
CA TYR A 60 13.49 -28.56 12.20
C TYR A 60 13.56 -28.06 10.75
N LEU A 61 12.44 -28.05 10.02
CA LEU A 61 12.40 -27.53 8.64
C LEU A 61 12.64 -26.01 8.58
N GLN A 62 12.08 -25.24 9.51
CA GLN A 62 12.33 -23.81 9.64
C GLN A 62 13.80 -23.50 9.92
N GLN A 63 14.42 -24.22 10.87
CA GLN A 63 15.84 -24.07 11.19
C GLN A 63 16.73 -24.52 10.02
N LEU A 64 16.36 -25.58 9.30
CA LEU A 64 17.11 -26.10 8.16
C LEU A 64 17.23 -25.08 7.03
N TYR A 65 16.18 -24.31 6.74
CA TYR A 65 16.22 -23.24 5.73
C TYR A 65 17.25 -22.15 6.07
N GLY A 66 17.39 -21.79 7.36
CA GLY A 66 18.41 -20.84 7.83
C GLY A 66 19.83 -21.42 7.88
N LEU A 67 19.98 -22.73 8.10
CA LEU A 67 21.27 -23.42 8.15
C LEU A 67 21.79 -23.86 6.78
N ALA A 68 20.90 -24.03 5.80
CA ALA A 68 21.19 -24.50 4.45
C ALA A 68 20.30 -23.74 3.43
N PRO A 69 20.66 -22.50 3.06
CA PRO A 69 19.83 -21.65 2.20
C PRO A 69 19.60 -22.22 0.78
N ASN A 70 20.47 -23.12 0.31
CA ASN A 70 20.33 -23.83 -0.96
C ASN A 70 19.56 -25.18 -0.82
N TYR A 71 18.94 -25.49 0.32
CA TYR A 71 18.26 -26.79 0.53
C TYR A 71 17.06 -27.01 -0.40
N LEU A 72 16.46 -25.94 -0.93
CA LEU A 72 15.36 -25.96 -1.90
C LEU A 72 15.82 -25.43 -3.29
N ALA A 73 17.07 -25.71 -3.65
CA ALA A 73 17.68 -25.31 -4.92
C ALA A 73 18.09 -26.54 -5.74
N GLU A 74 17.92 -26.45 -7.06
CA GLU A 74 18.46 -27.44 -8.01
C GLU A 74 19.55 -26.79 -8.87
N GLU A 75 20.67 -27.50 -9.06
CA GLU A 75 21.95 -26.93 -9.48
C GLU A 75 22.53 -27.73 -10.67
N PHE A 76 22.73 -27.04 -11.80
CA PHE A 76 23.20 -27.62 -13.06
C PHE A 76 24.55 -27.01 -13.45
N ASP A 77 25.62 -27.77 -13.26
CA ASP A 77 26.99 -27.42 -13.64
C ASP A 77 27.32 -27.76 -15.11
N ASN A 78 28.38 -27.15 -15.64
CA ASN A 78 28.92 -27.35 -17.00
C ASN A 78 27.95 -26.92 -18.13
N VAL A 79 27.19 -25.85 -17.89
CA VAL A 79 26.30 -25.24 -18.89
C VAL A 79 27.00 -24.03 -19.51
N PHE A 80 26.77 -23.75 -20.79
CA PHE A 80 27.31 -22.58 -21.48
C PHE A 80 26.17 -21.67 -21.93
N TRP A 81 26.16 -20.43 -21.46
CA TRP A 81 25.23 -19.40 -21.92
C TRP A 81 25.80 -18.71 -23.16
N GLN A 82 25.07 -18.76 -24.26
CA GLN A 82 25.34 -18.00 -25.47
C GLN A 82 24.69 -16.61 -25.35
N ASN A 83 25.49 -15.55 -25.39
CA ASN A 83 25.06 -14.16 -25.22
C ASN A 83 25.57 -13.31 -26.39
N GLY A 84 24.85 -13.34 -27.51
CA GLY A 84 25.34 -12.77 -28.76
C GLY A 84 26.50 -13.60 -29.31
N GLY A 85 27.67 -12.98 -29.48
CA GLY A 85 28.90 -13.69 -29.88
C GLY A 85 29.64 -14.37 -28.73
N ASP A 86 29.34 -14.04 -27.48
CA ASP A 86 30.06 -14.56 -26.31
C ASP A 86 29.49 -15.93 -25.85
N VAL A 87 30.39 -16.86 -25.49
CA VAL A 87 30.04 -18.15 -24.88
C VAL A 87 30.57 -18.19 -23.45
N ILE A 88 29.67 -18.09 -22.48
CA ILE A 88 29.99 -17.90 -21.06
C ILE A 88 29.73 -19.21 -20.29
N PRO A 89 30.72 -19.84 -19.63
CA PRO A 89 30.49 -21.02 -18.80
C PRO A 89 29.78 -20.62 -17.49
N VAL A 90 28.57 -21.14 -17.31
CA VAL A 90 27.67 -20.84 -16.19
C VAL A 90 27.28 -22.10 -15.41
N ARG A 91 26.92 -21.87 -14.16
CA ARG A 91 26.13 -22.80 -13.34
C ARG A 91 24.70 -22.30 -13.27
N VAL A 92 23.73 -23.11 -13.65
CA VAL A 92 22.31 -22.76 -13.58
C VAL A 92 21.75 -23.19 -12.23
N MET A 93 21.06 -22.29 -11.54
CA MET A 93 20.29 -22.57 -10.34
C MET A 93 18.81 -22.40 -10.63
N VAL A 94 17.99 -23.40 -10.31
CA VAL A 94 16.53 -23.26 -10.24
C VAL A 94 16.15 -23.09 -8.77
N THR A 95 15.71 -21.89 -8.41
CA THR A 95 15.43 -21.47 -7.03
C THR A 95 14.13 -20.66 -6.92
N PRO A 96 12.94 -21.29 -7.07
CA PRO A 96 11.66 -20.58 -7.13
C PRO A 96 11.37 -19.70 -5.90
N PHE A 97 11.90 -20.07 -4.72
CA PHE A 97 11.66 -19.38 -3.45
C PHE A 97 12.89 -18.65 -2.89
N HIS A 98 13.85 -18.22 -3.74
CA HIS A 98 15.00 -17.45 -3.28
C HIS A 98 14.59 -16.01 -2.88
N PRO A 99 14.93 -15.52 -1.66
CA PRO A 99 14.27 -14.36 -1.03
C PRO A 99 14.50 -13.00 -1.73
N HIS A 100 15.44 -12.90 -2.67
CA HIS A 100 15.78 -11.67 -3.38
C HIS A 100 15.74 -11.77 -4.91
N GLN A 101 15.78 -12.99 -5.46
CA GLN A 101 15.87 -13.28 -6.90
C GLN A 101 15.24 -14.66 -7.18
N PRO A 102 13.90 -14.81 -7.09
CA PRO A 102 13.22 -16.08 -7.27
C PRO A 102 13.27 -16.56 -8.74
N GLY A 103 13.23 -17.87 -8.92
CA GLY A 103 13.29 -18.51 -10.24
C GLY A 103 14.72 -18.91 -10.64
N ILE A 104 15.06 -18.69 -11.90
CA ILE A 104 16.26 -19.22 -12.57
C ILE A 104 17.39 -18.18 -12.52
N ARG A 105 18.58 -18.61 -12.10
CA ARG A 105 19.77 -17.77 -11.93
C ARG A 105 20.98 -18.43 -12.60
N LEU A 106 21.84 -17.65 -13.23
CA LEU A 106 23.09 -18.10 -13.85
C LEU A 106 24.27 -17.55 -13.04
N TYR A 107 25.11 -18.41 -12.49
CA TYR A 107 26.39 -18.00 -11.89
C TYR A 107 27.50 -18.09 -12.93
N ASN A 108 28.06 -16.94 -13.30
CA ASN A 108 29.18 -16.86 -14.23
C ASN A 108 30.46 -17.36 -13.55
N THR A 109 30.96 -18.51 -13.99
CA THR A 109 32.07 -19.20 -13.30
C THR A 109 33.42 -18.47 -13.46
N LEU A 110 33.58 -17.68 -14.53
CA LEU A 110 34.80 -16.89 -14.78
C LEU A 110 34.79 -15.59 -13.96
N LYS A 111 33.71 -14.81 -14.05
CA LYS A 111 33.60 -13.48 -13.40
C LYS A 111 33.10 -13.56 -11.95
N ARG A 112 32.64 -14.72 -11.49
CA ARG A 112 32.14 -14.99 -10.11
C ARG A 112 30.94 -14.13 -9.70
N GLU A 113 30.07 -13.84 -10.65
CA GLU A 113 28.90 -12.96 -10.53
C GLU A 113 27.60 -13.74 -10.77
N TRP A 114 26.50 -13.30 -10.14
CA TRP A 114 25.17 -13.87 -10.31
C TRP A 114 24.33 -13.02 -11.26
N PHE A 115 23.84 -13.63 -12.34
CA PHE A 115 22.84 -13.07 -13.24
C PHE A 115 21.47 -13.71 -12.93
N HIS A 116 20.42 -12.91 -12.85
CA HIS A 116 19.04 -13.41 -12.74
C HIS A 116 18.44 -13.54 -14.15
N ALA A 117 18.06 -14.75 -14.54
CA ALA A 117 17.56 -15.03 -15.89
C ALA A 117 16.07 -14.70 -16.02
N CYS A 118 15.26 -15.22 -15.10
CA CYS A 118 13.82 -14.99 -15.01
C CYS A 118 13.24 -15.59 -13.72
N THR A 119 12.05 -15.15 -13.37
CA THR A 119 11.10 -15.90 -12.52
C THR A 119 10.50 -17.08 -13.28
N ILE A 120 9.80 -18.00 -12.58
CA ILE A 120 9.09 -19.10 -13.26
C ILE A 120 7.85 -18.57 -14.00
N GLU A 121 7.20 -17.54 -13.46
CA GLU A 121 6.05 -16.84 -14.05
C GLU A 121 6.37 -16.10 -15.37
N GLU A 122 7.66 -15.86 -15.64
CA GLU A 122 8.14 -15.23 -16.87
C GLU A 122 8.47 -16.22 -18.00
N LEU A 123 8.47 -17.54 -17.74
CA LEU A 123 8.69 -18.56 -18.77
C LEU A 123 7.50 -18.64 -19.75
N ILE A 124 7.80 -18.85 -21.03
CA ILE A 124 6.80 -18.96 -22.11
C ILE A 124 6.81 -20.38 -22.70
N TYR A 125 7.99 -20.84 -23.13
CA TYR A 125 8.24 -22.21 -23.60
C TYR A 125 9.74 -22.54 -23.46
N LEU A 126 10.07 -23.84 -23.49
CA LEU A 126 11.42 -24.36 -23.52
C LEU A 126 11.56 -25.23 -24.79
N THR A 127 12.44 -24.85 -25.71
CA THR A 127 12.60 -25.53 -27.01
C THR A 127 14.00 -26.13 -27.13
N ARG A 128 14.11 -27.43 -27.42
CA ARG A 128 15.38 -28.09 -27.71
C ARG A 128 15.86 -27.76 -29.13
N ASN A 129 17.16 -27.57 -29.28
CA ASN A 129 17.85 -27.59 -30.58
C ASN A 129 18.78 -28.81 -30.62
N GLY A 130 18.99 -29.38 -31.81
CA GLY A 130 19.68 -30.67 -32.01
C GLY A 130 21.20 -30.71 -31.78
N ASP A 131 21.71 -29.99 -30.79
CA ASP A 131 23.15 -29.87 -30.48
C ASP A 131 23.46 -29.84 -28.96
N ASN A 132 22.57 -30.37 -28.11
CA ASN A 132 22.51 -30.15 -26.65
C ASN A 132 22.25 -28.66 -26.26
N SER A 133 21.62 -27.84 -27.10
CA SER A 133 21.20 -26.48 -26.70
C SER A 133 19.70 -26.33 -26.50
N LEU A 134 19.34 -25.39 -25.63
CA LEU A 134 17.99 -25.10 -25.19
C LEU A 134 17.71 -23.60 -25.34
N GLU A 135 16.66 -23.26 -26.07
CA GLU A 135 16.06 -21.93 -25.98
C GLU A 135 15.19 -21.85 -24.72
N LEU A 136 15.65 -21.09 -23.73
CA LEU A 136 14.84 -20.65 -22.61
C LEU A 136 14.10 -19.38 -23.05
N SER A 137 12.86 -19.56 -23.52
CA SER A 137 12.00 -18.45 -23.93
C SER A 137 11.21 -17.89 -22.74
N ARG A 138 11.24 -16.58 -22.61
CA ARG A 138 10.76 -15.83 -21.44
C ARG A 138 10.22 -14.46 -21.85
N ARG A 139 9.56 -13.76 -20.92
CA ARG A 139 9.20 -12.33 -21.09
C ARG A 139 10.46 -11.47 -21.23
N GLY A 140 10.94 -11.26 -22.46
CA GLY A 140 12.15 -10.51 -22.78
C GLY A 140 12.98 -11.23 -23.85
N THR A 141 14.29 -10.96 -23.89
CA THR A 141 15.21 -11.66 -24.80
C THR A 141 15.36 -13.13 -24.39
N PRO A 142 15.14 -14.13 -25.27
CA PRO A 142 15.43 -15.53 -24.99
C PRO A 142 16.88 -15.75 -24.54
N ILE A 143 17.10 -16.81 -23.76
CA ILE A 143 18.42 -17.19 -23.24
C ILE A 143 18.77 -18.57 -23.81
N PHE A 144 19.86 -18.65 -24.56
CA PHE A 144 20.32 -19.89 -25.17
C PHE A 144 21.35 -20.56 -24.26
N LEU A 145 21.02 -21.76 -23.77
CA LEU A 145 21.83 -22.54 -22.84
C LEU A 145 22.26 -23.85 -23.50
N LYS A 146 23.57 -24.08 -23.62
CA LYS A 146 24.13 -25.34 -24.10
C LYS A 146 24.56 -26.21 -22.92
N PHE A 147 23.90 -27.35 -22.76
CA PHE A 147 24.13 -28.31 -21.68
C PHE A 147 25.12 -29.40 -22.12
N LYS A 148 25.54 -30.26 -21.18
CA LYS A 148 26.49 -31.33 -21.47
C LYS A 148 25.84 -32.55 -22.16
N THR A 149 24.59 -32.85 -21.84
CA THR A 149 23.84 -34.00 -22.39
C THR A 149 22.34 -33.69 -22.50
N GLU A 150 21.65 -34.35 -23.43
CA GLU A 150 20.19 -34.31 -23.55
C GLU A 150 19.46 -34.72 -22.25
N GLU A 151 20.03 -35.62 -21.45
CA GLU A 151 19.51 -36.00 -20.13
C GLU A 151 19.51 -34.81 -19.15
N GLN A 152 20.57 -33.99 -19.18
CA GLN A 152 20.66 -32.79 -18.35
C GLN A 152 19.61 -31.74 -18.77
N ILE A 153 19.31 -31.67 -20.07
CA ILE A 153 18.21 -30.85 -20.61
C ILE A 153 16.85 -31.40 -20.16
N SER A 154 16.62 -32.71 -20.25
CA SER A 154 15.38 -33.35 -19.77
C SER A 154 15.13 -33.08 -18.29
N SER A 155 16.19 -33.17 -17.47
CA SER A 155 16.13 -32.85 -16.04
C SER A 155 15.79 -31.37 -15.81
N PHE A 156 16.50 -30.45 -16.46
CA PHE A 156 16.25 -29.01 -16.33
C PHE A 156 14.84 -28.60 -16.78
N ILE A 157 14.37 -29.12 -17.92
CA ILE A 157 13.01 -28.91 -18.42
C ILE A 157 11.99 -29.47 -17.42
N SER A 158 12.16 -30.70 -16.95
CA SER A 158 11.22 -31.35 -16.02
C SER A 158 11.05 -30.58 -14.71
N VAL A 159 12.14 -30.00 -14.18
CA VAL A 159 12.12 -29.15 -12.98
C VAL A 159 11.37 -27.85 -13.26
N CYS A 160 11.74 -27.14 -14.34
CA CYS A 160 11.08 -25.89 -14.72
C CYS A 160 9.57 -26.08 -15.00
N ASP A 161 9.21 -27.16 -15.68
CA ASP A 161 7.84 -27.54 -16.03
C ASP A 161 7.02 -27.95 -14.80
N GLY A 162 7.60 -28.76 -13.91
CA GLY A 162 6.98 -29.15 -12.64
C GLY A 162 6.64 -27.92 -11.78
N TYR A 163 7.58 -26.98 -11.64
CA TYR A 163 7.28 -25.71 -10.99
C TYR A 163 6.26 -24.89 -11.80
N TYR A 164 6.38 -24.75 -13.12
CA TYR A 164 5.44 -23.97 -13.93
C TYR A 164 3.98 -24.48 -13.84
N ARG A 165 3.76 -25.80 -13.74
CA ARG A 165 2.44 -26.39 -13.48
C ARG A 165 1.94 -26.15 -12.06
N LEU A 166 2.83 -26.13 -11.06
CA LEU A 166 2.48 -25.81 -9.67
C LEU A 166 2.39 -24.29 -9.40
N MET A 167 2.87 -23.44 -10.30
CA MET A 167 2.95 -21.97 -10.13
C MET A 167 2.01 -21.19 -11.04
N VAL A 168 1.89 -21.57 -12.32
CA VAL A 168 1.33 -20.71 -13.38
C VAL A 168 0.15 -21.38 -14.11
N LYS A 169 0.39 -22.53 -14.76
CA LYS A 169 -0.58 -23.20 -15.63
C LYS A 169 -0.59 -24.72 -15.39
N TRP A 170 -1.42 -25.17 -14.47
CA TRP A 170 -1.50 -26.56 -14.01
C TRP A 170 -1.88 -27.62 -15.08
N THR A 171 -2.27 -27.20 -16.30
CA THR A 171 -2.60 -28.09 -17.42
C THR A 171 -1.74 -27.91 -18.68
N PHE A 172 -0.58 -27.25 -18.56
CA PHE A 172 0.30 -26.88 -19.68
C PHE A 172 1.70 -27.49 -19.49
N ASN A 173 2.35 -27.95 -20.56
CA ASN A 173 3.77 -28.29 -20.53
C ASN A 173 4.60 -27.16 -21.19
N LEU A 174 5.72 -26.75 -20.59
CA LEU A 174 6.64 -25.75 -21.17
C LEU A 174 7.39 -26.24 -22.41
N SER A 175 7.69 -27.54 -22.48
CA SER A 175 8.31 -28.22 -23.63
C SER A 175 7.27 -29.08 -24.35
N LYS A 176 7.37 -29.14 -25.68
CA LYS A 176 6.61 -30.09 -26.52
C LYS A 176 7.33 -31.43 -26.68
N ASP A 177 8.64 -31.45 -26.46
CA ASP A 177 9.49 -32.63 -26.60
C ASP A 177 9.47 -33.47 -25.31
N ASP A 178 9.03 -32.87 -24.19
CA ASP A 178 9.00 -33.44 -22.84
C ASP A 178 7.59 -33.39 -22.22
N GLU A 179 6.55 -33.77 -22.97
CA GLU A 179 5.17 -33.76 -22.46
C GLU A 179 4.95 -34.73 -21.29
N THR A 180 4.44 -34.22 -20.16
CA THR A 180 4.05 -35.05 -19.01
C THR A 180 2.97 -36.09 -19.41
N PRO A 181 3.24 -37.42 -19.35
CA PRO A 181 2.33 -38.42 -19.91
C PRO A 181 0.92 -38.43 -19.28
N SER A 182 0.83 -38.32 -17.95
CA SER A 182 -0.45 -38.29 -17.25
C SER A 182 -1.27 -37.04 -17.57
N LEU A 183 -0.63 -35.91 -17.87
CA LEU A 183 -1.33 -34.70 -18.33
C LEU A 183 -1.86 -34.89 -19.76
N LYS A 184 -1.09 -35.54 -20.64
CA LYS A 184 -1.53 -35.90 -22.00
C LYS A 184 -2.74 -36.87 -21.97
N ASP A 185 -2.74 -37.81 -21.04
CA ASP A 185 -3.90 -38.67 -20.78
C ASP A 185 -5.12 -37.88 -20.32
N LEU A 186 -4.98 -37.00 -19.32
CA LEU A 186 -6.06 -36.15 -18.81
C LEU A 186 -6.62 -35.21 -19.88
N GLN A 187 -5.76 -34.59 -20.69
CA GLN A 187 -6.17 -33.74 -21.82
C GLN A 187 -6.98 -34.53 -22.85
N ARG A 188 -6.53 -35.75 -23.22
CA ARG A 188 -7.23 -36.64 -24.17
C ARG A 188 -8.67 -36.96 -23.72
N ILE A 189 -8.90 -37.16 -22.43
CA ILE A 189 -10.25 -37.42 -21.86
C ILE A 189 -10.96 -36.15 -21.35
N LYS A 190 -10.38 -34.96 -21.56
CA LYS A 190 -10.89 -33.65 -21.05
C LYS A 190 -11.14 -33.62 -19.52
N CYS A 191 -10.30 -34.33 -18.76
CA CYS A 191 -10.41 -34.44 -17.31
C CYS A 191 -9.58 -33.36 -16.58
N HIS A 192 -10.11 -32.81 -15.50
CA HIS A 192 -9.49 -31.75 -14.70
C HIS A 192 -8.52 -32.25 -13.60
N GLY A 193 -8.20 -33.54 -13.50
CA GLY A 193 -7.41 -34.03 -12.37
C GLY A 193 -8.09 -33.74 -11.00
N PRO A 194 -7.34 -33.68 -9.87
CA PRO A 194 -7.89 -33.67 -8.51
C PRO A 194 -8.41 -32.29 -8.01
N VAL A 195 -9.13 -31.53 -8.85
CA VAL A 195 -9.65 -30.18 -8.53
C VAL A 195 -10.73 -30.12 -7.45
N GLY A 196 -11.41 -31.24 -7.15
CA GLY A 196 -12.50 -31.30 -6.17
C GLY A 196 -13.85 -30.72 -6.63
N GLY A 197 -14.91 -31.04 -5.90
CA GLY A 197 -16.29 -30.66 -6.27
C GLY A 197 -16.54 -29.14 -6.25
N ALA A 198 -16.03 -28.43 -5.24
CA ALA A 198 -16.28 -26.99 -5.08
C ALA A 198 -15.70 -26.11 -6.21
N PHE A 199 -14.66 -26.58 -6.91
CA PHE A 199 -14.18 -25.96 -8.15
C PHE A 199 -15.15 -26.27 -9.31
N SER A 200 -15.51 -27.55 -9.46
CA SER A 200 -16.35 -28.06 -10.54
C SER A 200 -17.73 -27.39 -10.59
N TYR A 201 -18.44 -27.35 -9.45
CA TYR A 201 -19.78 -26.78 -9.35
C TYR A 201 -19.79 -25.29 -9.72
N ARG A 202 -18.76 -24.54 -9.30
CA ARG A 202 -18.61 -23.13 -9.66
C ARG A 202 -18.36 -22.94 -11.15
N LYS A 203 -17.51 -23.78 -11.77
CA LYS A 203 -17.20 -23.68 -13.20
C LYS A 203 -18.39 -24.05 -14.09
N LEU A 204 -19.22 -25.01 -13.68
CA LEU A 204 -20.51 -25.34 -14.31
C LEU A 204 -21.51 -24.18 -14.26
N GLU A 205 -21.54 -23.45 -13.14
CA GLU A 205 -22.33 -22.22 -12.97
C GLU A 205 -21.80 -21.07 -13.84
N GLU A 206 -20.52 -20.72 -13.71
CA GLU A 206 -19.89 -19.58 -14.40
C GLU A 206 -19.93 -19.70 -15.94
N LYS A 207 -19.64 -20.88 -16.50
CA LYS A 207 -19.45 -21.03 -17.95
C LYS A 207 -20.74 -21.30 -18.72
N ARG A 208 -21.79 -21.82 -18.05
CA ARG A 208 -23.02 -22.34 -18.70
C ARG A 208 -24.32 -22.15 -17.90
N GLY A 209 -24.30 -21.47 -16.75
CA GLY A 209 -25.51 -21.15 -15.99
C GLY A 209 -26.30 -22.39 -15.54
N LYS A 210 -25.61 -23.51 -15.27
CA LYS A 210 -26.23 -24.82 -14.92
C LYS A 210 -27.23 -25.36 -15.96
N LYS A 211 -27.00 -25.04 -17.24
CA LYS A 211 -27.71 -25.64 -18.40
C LYS A 211 -27.70 -27.17 -18.31
N HIS A 212 -28.86 -27.79 -18.50
CA HIS A 212 -29.01 -29.24 -18.44
C HIS A 212 -28.11 -29.96 -19.47
N GLY A 213 -27.44 -31.01 -19.02
CA GLY A 213 -26.53 -31.81 -19.84
C GLY A 213 -25.11 -31.24 -19.95
N CYS A 214 -24.81 -30.09 -19.36
CA CYS A 214 -23.43 -29.67 -19.16
C CYS A 214 -22.79 -30.49 -18.03
N TYR A 215 -21.54 -30.92 -18.21
CA TYR A 215 -20.83 -31.72 -17.20
C TYR A 215 -19.32 -31.42 -17.14
N ILE A 216 -18.72 -31.78 -16.01
CA ILE A 216 -17.28 -31.77 -15.76
C ILE A 216 -16.81 -33.15 -15.34
N LEU A 217 -15.68 -33.58 -15.90
CA LEU A 217 -14.94 -34.75 -15.48
C LEU A 217 -13.68 -34.32 -14.71
N ARG A 218 -13.43 -34.94 -13.55
CA ARG A 218 -12.26 -34.71 -12.67
C ARG A 218 -11.79 -36.04 -12.05
N GLN A 219 -10.58 -36.08 -11.51
CA GLN A 219 -10.13 -37.20 -10.68
C GLN A 219 -10.64 -37.05 -9.23
N CYS A 220 -10.60 -38.15 -8.48
CA CYS A 220 -10.65 -38.13 -7.02
C CYS A 220 -9.42 -37.42 -6.44
N GLN A 221 -9.54 -36.89 -5.22
CA GLN A 221 -8.44 -36.25 -4.50
C GLN A 221 -7.57 -37.27 -3.76
N ASP A 222 -8.16 -38.44 -3.44
CA ASP A 222 -7.60 -39.45 -2.53
C ASP A 222 -7.34 -40.81 -3.23
N GLU A 223 -7.96 -41.06 -4.40
CA GLU A 223 -7.90 -42.33 -5.14
C GLU A 223 -7.46 -42.12 -6.60
N TYR A 224 -6.23 -42.52 -6.97
CA TYR A 224 -5.69 -42.33 -8.33
C TYR A 224 -6.54 -42.93 -9.47
N ASN A 225 -7.17 -44.08 -9.23
CA ASN A 225 -7.94 -44.83 -10.21
C ASN A 225 -9.42 -44.39 -10.28
N VAL A 226 -9.80 -43.31 -9.59
CA VAL A 226 -11.20 -42.88 -9.49
C VAL A 226 -11.38 -41.51 -10.12
N TYR A 227 -12.49 -41.39 -10.85
CA TYR A 227 -12.94 -40.16 -11.46
C TYR A 227 -14.33 -39.80 -10.95
N TYR A 228 -14.63 -38.51 -10.95
CA TYR A 228 -15.96 -37.99 -10.68
C TYR A 228 -16.48 -37.23 -11.89
N LEU A 229 -17.77 -37.46 -12.16
CA LEU A 229 -18.53 -36.83 -13.22
C LEU A 229 -19.61 -35.97 -12.56
N ASP A 230 -19.45 -34.65 -12.63
CA ASP A 230 -20.39 -33.68 -12.08
C ASP A 230 -21.30 -33.17 -13.20
N VAL A 231 -22.62 -33.36 -13.09
CA VAL A 231 -23.60 -33.19 -14.19
C VAL A 231 -24.72 -32.24 -13.80
N CYS A 232 -25.09 -31.31 -14.68
CA CYS A 232 -26.24 -30.42 -14.50
C CYS A 232 -27.57 -31.09 -14.93
N THR A 233 -28.50 -31.23 -13.99
CA THR A 233 -29.81 -31.87 -14.19
C THR A 233 -30.84 -30.91 -14.81
N LYS A 234 -32.05 -31.42 -15.13
CA LYS A 234 -33.18 -30.60 -15.59
C LYS A 234 -33.62 -29.53 -14.58
N ASN A 235 -33.32 -29.74 -13.30
CA ASN A 235 -33.70 -28.84 -12.20
C ASN A 235 -32.61 -27.78 -11.90
N SER A 236 -31.61 -27.63 -12.78
CA SER A 236 -30.42 -26.79 -12.57
C SER A 236 -29.66 -27.07 -11.27
N THR A 237 -29.79 -28.30 -10.74
CA THR A 237 -28.91 -28.84 -9.69
C THR A 237 -27.71 -29.54 -10.32
N THR A 238 -26.63 -29.70 -9.56
CA THR A 238 -25.48 -30.52 -9.98
C THR A 238 -25.42 -31.79 -9.15
N GLU A 239 -25.31 -32.93 -9.82
CA GLU A 239 -25.15 -34.25 -9.21
C GLU A 239 -23.75 -34.81 -9.52
N THR A 240 -23.16 -35.54 -8.57
CA THR A 240 -21.81 -36.11 -8.69
C THR A 240 -21.89 -37.63 -8.74
N TYR A 241 -21.34 -38.23 -9.80
CA TYR A 241 -21.27 -39.67 -10.01
C TYR A 241 -19.82 -40.18 -9.94
N ARG A 242 -19.56 -41.37 -9.37
CA ARG A 242 -18.22 -42.00 -9.30
C ARG A 242 -18.01 -42.94 -10.49
N ILE A 243 -16.82 -42.88 -11.08
CA ILE A 243 -16.32 -43.80 -12.12
C ILE A 243 -15.02 -44.42 -11.58
N GLU A 244 -14.82 -45.73 -11.74
CA GLU A 244 -13.60 -46.43 -11.30
C GLU A 244 -12.89 -47.11 -12.47
N PHE A 245 -11.58 -46.90 -12.61
CA PHE A 245 -10.77 -47.48 -13.68
C PHE A 245 -10.05 -48.75 -13.22
N LYS A 246 -10.31 -49.87 -13.90
CA LYS A 246 -9.71 -51.19 -13.62
C LYS A 246 -8.50 -51.50 -14.52
N GLY A 247 -7.78 -50.47 -14.99
CA GLY A 247 -6.62 -50.61 -15.87
C GLY A 247 -6.94 -50.91 -17.34
N HIS A 248 -8.13 -51.45 -17.64
CA HIS A 248 -8.57 -51.81 -19.00
C HIS A 248 -10.02 -51.38 -19.31
N CYS A 249 -10.87 -51.23 -18.31
CA CYS A 249 -12.23 -50.71 -18.42
C CYS A 249 -12.54 -49.67 -17.32
N TYR A 250 -13.61 -48.90 -17.55
CA TYR A 250 -14.18 -47.94 -16.60
C TYR A 250 -15.52 -48.45 -16.11
N ILE A 251 -15.69 -48.59 -14.80
CA ILE A 251 -16.94 -49.02 -14.17
C ILE A 251 -17.77 -47.77 -13.80
N PHE A 252 -19.03 -47.76 -14.21
CA PHE A 252 -19.99 -46.70 -13.92
C PHE A 252 -21.38 -47.31 -13.70
N ASN A 253 -22.05 -46.99 -12.59
CA ASN A 253 -23.36 -47.57 -12.20
C ASN A 253 -23.43 -49.11 -12.23
N SER A 254 -22.31 -49.81 -12.07
CA SER A 254 -22.13 -51.28 -12.18
C SER A 254 -22.04 -51.84 -13.60
N GLU A 255 -21.94 -50.99 -14.63
CA GLU A 255 -21.67 -51.38 -16.01
C GLU A 255 -20.20 -51.09 -16.39
N GLU A 256 -19.66 -51.86 -17.34
CA GLU A 256 -18.28 -51.70 -17.83
C GLU A 256 -18.21 -51.00 -19.19
N TYR A 257 -17.33 -49.99 -19.28
CA TYR A 257 -17.10 -49.18 -20.46
C TYR A 257 -15.63 -49.25 -20.90
N SER A 258 -15.36 -49.58 -22.16
CA SER A 258 -14.00 -49.65 -22.71
C SER A 258 -13.29 -48.28 -22.80
N SER A 259 -14.05 -47.19 -22.75
CA SER A 259 -13.51 -45.84 -22.56
C SER A 259 -14.56 -44.88 -22.02
N ILE A 260 -14.10 -43.77 -21.45
CA ILE A 260 -14.94 -42.63 -21.05
C ILE A 260 -15.73 -42.06 -22.25
N GLY A 261 -15.18 -42.13 -23.47
CA GLY A 261 -15.90 -41.74 -24.69
C GLY A 261 -17.17 -42.58 -24.91
N ARG A 262 -17.07 -43.91 -24.78
CA ARG A 262 -18.24 -44.81 -24.87
C ARG A 262 -19.24 -44.58 -23.74
N LEU A 263 -18.78 -44.30 -22.52
CA LEU A 263 -19.64 -43.93 -21.38
C LEU A 263 -20.48 -42.70 -21.70
N ILE A 264 -19.87 -41.67 -22.29
CA ILE A 264 -20.55 -40.43 -22.72
C ILE A 264 -21.56 -40.72 -23.83
N GLU A 265 -21.19 -41.47 -24.87
CA GLU A 265 -22.05 -41.82 -26.00
C GLU A 265 -23.34 -42.54 -25.56
N CYS A 266 -23.26 -43.45 -24.59
CA CYS A 266 -24.42 -44.17 -24.05
C CYS A 266 -25.41 -43.26 -23.28
N HIS A 267 -25.02 -42.04 -22.91
CA HIS A 267 -25.81 -41.11 -22.09
C HIS A 267 -26.21 -39.82 -22.83
N LEU A 268 -26.34 -39.89 -24.17
CA LEU A 268 -26.74 -38.76 -25.02
C LEU A 268 -28.26 -38.47 -25.06
N ASN A 269 -29.10 -39.23 -24.33
CA ASN A 269 -30.56 -39.04 -24.32
C ASN A 269 -31.00 -37.91 -23.36
N PRO A 270 -31.66 -36.82 -23.82
CA PRO A 270 -32.16 -35.75 -22.96
C PRO A 270 -33.27 -36.16 -21.97
N GLU A 271 -33.96 -37.27 -22.24
CA GLU A 271 -34.94 -37.88 -21.33
C GLU A 271 -34.34 -39.03 -20.49
N GLY A 272 -33.04 -39.30 -20.63
CA GLY A 272 -32.32 -40.24 -19.80
C GLY A 272 -32.13 -39.73 -18.36
N ARG A 273 -32.03 -40.65 -17.40
CA ARG A 273 -31.73 -40.33 -15.99
C ARG A 273 -30.43 -39.52 -15.84
N ILE A 274 -29.45 -39.79 -16.70
CA ILE A 274 -28.18 -39.07 -16.79
C ILE A 274 -28.04 -38.65 -18.26
N PHE A 275 -27.80 -37.35 -18.49
CA PHE A 275 -27.66 -36.75 -19.82
C PHE A 275 -26.31 -36.04 -19.93
N LEU A 276 -25.48 -36.43 -20.88
CA LEU A 276 -24.09 -35.99 -21.03
C LEU A 276 -23.86 -35.30 -22.39
N ASN A 277 -24.33 -34.07 -22.52
CA ASN A 277 -24.32 -33.30 -23.77
C ASN A 277 -23.02 -32.49 -23.98
N GLU A 278 -22.67 -31.64 -23.01
CA GLU A 278 -21.60 -30.65 -23.18
C GLU A 278 -20.53 -30.78 -22.08
N CYS A 279 -19.43 -31.47 -22.41
CA CYS A 279 -18.23 -31.48 -21.56
C CYS A 279 -17.63 -30.07 -21.53
N ILE A 280 -17.54 -29.47 -20.35
CA ILE A 280 -16.71 -28.29 -20.13
C ILE A 280 -15.28 -28.80 -19.87
N PRO A 281 -14.30 -28.56 -20.77
CA PRO A 281 -12.94 -29.07 -20.59
C PRO A 281 -12.14 -28.23 -19.58
N PRO A 282 -11.04 -28.75 -19.02
CA PRO A 282 -10.04 -27.95 -18.31
C PRO A 282 -9.49 -26.82 -19.19
N SER A 283 -9.12 -25.71 -18.57
CA SER A 283 -8.49 -24.56 -19.22
C SER A 283 -7.27 -24.12 -18.44
N GLU A 284 -6.20 -23.76 -19.15
CA GLU A 284 -4.99 -23.19 -18.55
C GLU A 284 -5.23 -21.84 -17.82
N TYR A 285 -6.39 -21.20 -18.04
CA TYR A 285 -6.83 -19.99 -17.33
C TYR A 285 -7.72 -20.28 -16.11
N ASP A 286 -7.98 -21.55 -15.79
CA ASP A 286 -8.78 -21.94 -14.61
C ASP A 286 -8.01 -21.68 -13.31
N LYS A 287 -8.59 -20.89 -12.40
CA LYS A 287 -8.08 -20.67 -11.04
C LYS A 287 -8.29 -21.91 -10.16
N SER A 288 -7.37 -22.87 -10.30
CA SER A 288 -7.38 -24.16 -9.61
C SER A 288 -6.65 -24.12 -8.27
N GLN A 289 -7.10 -24.96 -7.33
CA GLN A 289 -6.40 -25.22 -6.06
C GLN A 289 -5.09 -26.01 -6.23
N LEU A 290 -4.79 -26.50 -7.44
CA LEU A 290 -3.59 -27.28 -7.76
C LEU A 290 -2.34 -26.41 -8.03
N LEU A 291 -2.48 -25.08 -8.02
CA LEU A 291 -1.37 -24.12 -8.06
C LEU A 291 -0.72 -23.98 -6.68
N LEU A 292 -0.03 -25.04 -6.22
CA LEU A 292 0.49 -25.17 -4.86
C LEU A 292 1.74 -24.31 -4.57
N CYS A 293 2.56 -24.02 -5.58
CA CYS A 293 3.93 -23.53 -5.42
C CYS A 293 4.18 -22.12 -5.99
N GLY A 294 3.16 -21.41 -6.49
CA GLY A 294 3.32 -20.02 -6.98
C GLY A 294 3.80 -19.06 -5.89
N GLU A 295 3.75 -17.75 -6.16
CA GLU A 295 3.38 -16.88 -5.03
C GLU A 295 2.12 -17.51 -4.39
N PRO A 296 2.13 -17.83 -3.09
CA PRO A 296 0.90 -18.30 -2.47
C PRO A 296 -0.15 -17.22 -2.67
N MET A 297 -1.43 -17.57 -2.50
CA MET A 297 -2.38 -16.55 -2.06
C MET A 297 -2.04 -16.09 -0.64
N LYS A 298 -0.97 -15.29 -0.53
CA LYS A 298 -1.08 -13.96 0.08
C LYS A 298 -2.48 -13.48 -0.23
N ARG A 299 -3.32 -13.33 0.78
CA ARG A 299 -4.70 -12.86 0.60
C ARG A 299 -4.62 -11.37 0.26
N GLY A 300 -4.23 -11.08 -0.99
CA GLY A 300 -3.40 -9.95 -1.38
C GLY A 300 -2.26 -10.31 -2.36
N VAL A 301 -2.61 -10.73 -3.57
CA VAL A 301 -1.76 -10.88 -4.77
C VAL A 301 -1.07 -9.54 -5.11
N ARG A 302 0.11 -9.55 -5.73
CA ARG A 302 0.69 -8.35 -6.38
C ARG A 302 0.42 -8.35 -7.88
N ILE A 303 0.22 -7.16 -8.46
CA ILE A 303 0.04 -6.95 -9.90
C ILE A 303 1.40 -6.88 -10.59
N ASP A 304 1.56 -7.56 -11.74
CA ASP A 304 2.80 -7.50 -12.53
C ASP A 304 2.91 -6.20 -13.34
N GLN A 305 4.10 -5.83 -13.81
CA GLN A 305 4.32 -4.51 -14.42
C GLN A 305 3.73 -4.35 -15.84
N ALA A 306 3.38 -5.46 -16.52
CA ALA A 306 2.67 -5.47 -17.79
C ALA A 306 1.15 -5.47 -17.57
N GLU A 307 0.65 -6.25 -16.61
CA GLU A 307 -0.75 -6.19 -16.15
C GLU A 307 -1.10 -4.79 -15.62
N LEU A 308 -0.18 -4.14 -14.91
CA LEU A 308 -0.33 -2.75 -14.48
C LEU A 308 -0.34 -1.77 -15.66
N GLN A 309 0.39 -2.04 -16.75
CA GLN A 309 0.34 -1.22 -17.96
C GLN A 309 -0.95 -1.44 -18.77
N GLU A 310 -1.49 -2.67 -18.81
CA GLU A 310 -2.80 -2.98 -19.39
C GLU A 310 -3.93 -2.30 -18.58
N ILE A 311 -3.87 -2.37 -17.25
CA ILE A 311 -4.85 -1.71 -16.37
C ILE A 311 -4.80 -0.17 -16.54
N LEU A 312 -3.62 0.41 -16.78
CA LEU A 312 -3.40 1.87 -16.90
C LEU A 312 -3.29 2.36 -18.36
N LYS A 313 -3.63 1.53 -19.35
CA LYS A 313 -3.41 1.79 -20.79
C LYS A 313 -4.08 3.07 -21.29
N ASP A 314 -5.19 3.44 -20.67
CA ASP A 314 -5.99 4.64 -20.99
C ASP A 314 -5.62 5.90 -20.18
N ASN A 315 -4.51 5.91 -19.44
CA ASN A 315 -4.11 7.05 -18.61
C ASN A 315 -3.67 8.29 -19.43
N LYS A 316 -4.66 9.05 -19.90
CA LYS A 316 -4.55 10.44 -20.39
C LYS A 316 -5.05 11.48 -19.39
N SER A 317 -5.44 11.06 -18.18
CA SER A 317 -5.94 11.93 -17.09
C SER A 317 -5.77 11.27 -15.71
N PRO A 318 -5.85 12.01 -14.59
CA PRO A 318 -5.72 11.43 -13.25
C PRO A 318 -6.93 10.57 -12.90
N ARG A 319 -6.72 9.26 -12.71
CA ARG A 319 -7.78 8.37 -12.21
C ARG A 319 -8.12 8.71 -10.75
N CYS A 320 -9.41 8.86 -10.45
CA CYS A 320 -9.88 8.99 -9.07
C CYS A 320 -9.96 7.61 -8.40
N LEU A 321 -9.20 7.41 -7.32
CA LEU A 321 -9.10 6.15 -6.58
C LEU A 321 -9.90 6.23 -5.26
N PRO A 322 -10.65 5.18 -4.84
CA PRO A 322 -11.40 5.23 -3.58
C PRO A 322 -10.52 4.92 -2.35
N ASN A 323 -10.65 5.71 -1.27
CA ASN A 323 -9.86 5.51 -0.04
C ASN A 323 -10.08 4.13 0.62
N LYS A 324 -11.26 3.50 0.44
CA LYS A 324 -11.55 2.13 0.89
C LYS A 324 -10.59 1.08 0.34
N ASP A 325 -9.97 1.37 -0.81
CA ASP A 325 -9.10 0.47 -1.53
C ASP A 325 -7.62 0.74 -1.20
N ILE A 326 -7.28 1.85 -0.51
CA ILE A 326 -5.93 2.14 -0.01
C ILE A 326 -5.79 1.68 1.44
N LEU A 327 -4.88 0.73 1.70
CA LEU A 327 -4.51 0.29 3.05
C LEU A 327 -3.17 0.90 3.46
N LEU A 328 -3.18 1.76 4.48
CA LEU A 328 -1.94 2.30 5.08
C LEU A 328 -1.27 1.27 5.99
N TYR A 329 0.06 1.18 5.95
CA TYR A 329 0.80 0.33 6.88
C TYR A 329 0.89 1.01 8.26
N THR A 330 0.37 0.34 9.29
CA THR A 330 0.50 0.74 10.69
C THR A 330 1.98 0.81 11.08
N GLY A 331 2.43 1.96 11.59
CA GLY A 331 3.83 2.19 11.94
C GLY A 331 4.76 2.48 10.75
N SER A 332 4.22 2.82 9.57
CA SER A 332 5.06 3.28 8.46
C SER A 332 5.70 4.66 8.74
N GLU A 333 7.01 4.76 8.50
CA GLU A 333 7.77 5.99 8.69
C GLU A 333 7.31 7.10 7.74
N LYS A 334 7.45 8.35 8.21
CA LYS A 334 7.05 9.57 7.50
C LYS A 334 8.12 9.97 6.48
N VAL A 335 8.19 9.24 5.36
CA VAL A 335 9.22 9.41 4.32
C VAL A 335 9.13 10.78 3.65
N GLY A 336 9.88 11.74 4.21
CA GLY A 336 9.85 13.14 3.83
C GLY A 336 8.59 13.87 4.32
N SER A 337 8.75 14.75 5.31
CA SER A 337 7.71 15.70 5.70
C SER A 337 8.05 17.13 5.31
N GLU A 338 7.28 17.69 4.39
CA GLU A 338 7.21 19.14 4.17
C GLU A 338 6.04 19.71 4.98
N ASN A 339 6.00 21.01 5.26
CA ASN A 339 4.91 21.63 6.04
C ASN A 339 3.53 21.63 5.34
N ILE A 340 3.43 21.05 4.13
CA ILE A 340 2.20 21.04 3.30
C ILE A 340 1.79 19.62 2.89
N SER A 341 2.73 18.67 2.74
CA SER A 341 2.41 17.30 2.33
C SER A 341 3.19 16.26 3.15
N ALA A 342 2.62 15.05 3.28
CA ALA A 342 3.23 13.93 3.98
C ALA A 342 3.04 12.63 3.19
N THR A 343 4.13 11.91 2.93
CA THR A 343 4.12 10.65 2.17
C THR A 343 4.17 9.45 3.10
N TYR A 344 3.26 8.50 2.87
CA TYR A 344 3.17 7.25 3.62
C TYR A 344 3.35 6.03 2.70
N LYS A 345 3.78 4.92 3.29
CA LYS A 345 3.79 3.60 2.63
C LYS A 345 2.40 2.99 2.70
N ALA A 346 1.78 2.73 1.54
CA ALA A 346 0.44 2.17 1.46
C ALA A 346 0.35 1.01 0.46
N LEU A 347 -0.77 0.31 0.49
CA LEU A 347 -1.08 -0.83 -0.36
C LEU A 347 -2.44 -0.57 -1.04
N TRP A 348 -2.42 -0.26 -2.34
CA TRP A 348 -3.61 -0.03 -3.15
C TRP A 348 -4.18 -1.35 -3.66
N ARG A 349 -5.41 -1.66 -3.30
CA ARG A 349 -6.20 -2.80 -3.76
C ARG A 349 -6.85 -2.48 -5.10
N LEU A 350 -6.67 -3.34 -6.08
CA LEU A 350 -7.29 -3.23 -7.41
C LEU A 350 -8.49 -4.18 -7.55
N ASP A 351 -8.42 -5.37 -6.93
CA ASP A 351 -9.55 -6.27 -6.74
C ASP A 351 -9.42 -7.05 -5.41
N GLU A 352 -10.35 -7.95 -5.09
CA GLU A 352 -10.30 -8.72 -3.83
C GLU A 352 -9.00 -9.51 -3.64
N THR A 353 -8.39 -9.92 -4.75
CA THR A 353 -7.09 -10.58 -4.79
C THR A 353 -5.95 -9.56 -4.93
N LYS A 354 -6.00 -8.65 -5.90
CA LYS A 354 -4.86 -7.83 -6.36
C LYS A 354 -4.58 -6.56 -5.53
N LYS A 355 -3.31 -6.36 -5.16
CA LYS A 355 -2.81 -5.28 -4.28
C LYS A 355 -1.40 -4.80 -4.66
N LEU A 356 -1.26 -3.53 -5.06
CA LEU A 356 0.00 -2.88 -5.42
C LEU A 356 0.57 -2.08 -4.24
N LEU A 357 1.90 -2.07 -4.05
CA LEU A 357 2.56 -1.19 -3.07
C LEU A 357 2.74 0.22 -3.67
N VAL A 358 2.27 1.25 -2.97
CA VAL A 358 2.19 2.63 -3.46
C VAL A 358 2.69 3.64 -2.44
N ALA A 359 3.25 4.76 -2.91
CA ALA A 359 3.58 5.92 -2.09
C ALA A 359 2.37 6.85 -2.04
N PHE A 360 1.81 7.06 -0.85
CA PHE A 360 0.57 7.80 -0.63
C PHE A 360 0.89 9.19 -0.11
N LYS A 361 1.05 10.16 -1.02
CA LYS A 361 1.43 11.54 -0.72
C LYS A 361 0.19 12.36 -0.39
N THR A 362 -0.13 12.49 0.88
CA THR A 362 -1.28 13.26 1.39
C THR A 362 -1.00 14.76 1.41
N LEU A 363 -2.03 15.56 1.11
CA LEU A 363 -2.09 16.98 1.48
C LEU A 363 -2.44 17.07 2.98
N GLN A 364 -1.69 17.85 3.75
CA GLN A 364 -1.94 17.99 5.19
C GLN A 364 -3.24 18.78 5.42
N ARG A 365 -4.07 18.32 6.37
CA ARG A 365 -5.44 18.84 6.56
C ARG A 365 -5.47 20.32 6.91
N GLU A 366 -4.50 20.78 7.70
CA GLU A 366 -4.26 22.18 8.07
C GLU A 366 -3.85 23.08 6.89
N LYS A 367 -3.51 22.48 5.74
CA LYS A 367 -3.04 23.14 4.51
C LYS A 367 -3.92 22.82 3.30
N ALA A 368 -5.06 22.15 3.53
CA ALA A 368 -5.99 21.80 2.47
C ALA A 368 -6.70 23.04 1.91
N ASN A 369 -7.16 23.97 2.75
CA ASN A 369 -7.87 25.16 2.28
C ASN A 369 -7.00 26.03 1.36
N ASP A 370 -5.74 26.23 1.75
CA ASP A 370 -4.80 27.12 1.06
C ASP A 370 -4.30 26.51 -0.27
N TYR A 371 -4.05 25.19 -0.31
CA TYR A 371 -3.33 24.55 -1.42
C TYR A 371 -4.06 23.39 -2.11
N LEU A 372 -5.32 23.09 -1.81
CA LEU A 372 -6.07 22.01 -2.50
C LEU A 372 -6.17 22.25 -4.01
N LYS A 373 -6.42 23.49 -4.44
CA LYS A 373 -6.46 23.84 -5.86
C LYS A 373 -5.12 23.53 -6.53
N ASP A 374 -4.03 24.09 -5.98
CA ASP A 374 -2.69 23.86 -6.51
C ASP A 374 -2.29 22.38 -6.48
N PHE A 375 -2.70 21.62 -5.45
CA PHE A 375 -2.46 20.17 -5.36
C PHE A 375 -3.15 19.39 -6.49
N VAL A 376 -4.39 19.75 -6.81
CA VAL A 376 -5.19 19.10 -7.87
C VAL A 376 -4.72 19.54 -9.26
N ASP A 377 -4.41 20.82 -9.47
CA ASP A 377 -3.83 21.33 -10.71
C ASP A 377 -2.47 20.65 -11.00
N LEU A 378 -1.64 20.50 -9.96
CA LEU A 378 -0.33 19.87 -10.04
C LEU A 378 -0.43 18.37 -10.32
N ALA A 379 -1.36 17.66 -9.66
CA ALA A 379 -1.62 16.25 -9.96
C ALA A 379 -2.23 16.04 -11.35
N SER A 380 -3.02 17.00 -11.84
CA SER A 380 -3.57 17.01 -13.21
C SER A 380 -2.47 17.10 -14.26
N LYS A 381 -1.53 18.04 -14.08
CA LYS A 381 -0.32 18.15 -14.91
C LYS A 381 0.52 16.87 -14.87
N TRP A 382 0.75 16.31 -13.68
CA TRP A 382 1.64 15.15 -13.51
C TRP A 382 1.06 13.84 -14.07
N ALA A 383 -0.27 13.72 -14.20
CA ALA A 383 -0.90 12.53 -14.81
C ALA A 383 -0.67 12.42 -16.32
N CYS A 384 -0.38 13.53 -17.01
CA CYS A 384 -0.12 13.55 -18.44
C CYS A 384 1.30 13.07 -18.81
N ILE A 385 2.20 12.96 -17.84
CA ILE A 385 3.62 12.68 -18.07
C ILE A 385 3.87 11.17 -18.20
N GLN A 386 4.37 10.74 -19.36
CA GLN A 386 4.71 9.34 -19.64
C GLN A 386 6.23 9.14 -19.82
N SER A 387 6.98 9.28 -18.73
CA SER A 387 8.45 9.07 -18.71
C SER A 387 8.84 7.79 -17.95
N SER A 388 9.96 7.18 -18.35
CA SER A 388 10.66 6.12 -17.61
C SER A 388 11.56 6.65 -16.49
N SER A 389 11.87 7.95 -16.50
CA SER A 389 12.79 8.62 -15.56
C SER A 389 12.07 9.46 -14.49
N ILE A 390 10.73 9.42 -14.46
CA ILE A 390 9.89 10.17 -13.52
C ILE A 390 9.04 9.18 -12.71
N VAL A 391 8.78 9.50 -11.44
CA VAL A 391 7.89 8.71 -10.57
C VAL A 391 6.46 8.80 -11.07
N ARG A 392 5.91 7.65 -11.51
CA ARG A 392 4.58 7.57 -12.12
C ARG A 392 3.47 7.82 -11.08
N LEU A 393 2.47 8.61 -11.49
CA LEU A 393 1.19 8.77 -10.80
C LEU A 393 0.21 7.71 -11.29
N TYR A 394 -0.35 6.92 -10.37
CA TYR A 394 -1.40 5.94 -10.68
C TYR A 394 -2.80 6.55 -10.61
N GLY A 395 -2.99 7.54 -9.73
CA GLY A 395 -4.24 8.26 -9.55
C GLY A 395 -4.21 9.20 -8.34
N VAL A 396 -5.35 9.85 -8.09
CA VAL A 396 -5.58 10.76 -6.95
C VAL A 396 -6.73 10.26 -6.09
N THR A 397 -6.67 10.50 -4.79
CA THR A 397 -7.81 10.38 -3.88
C THR A 397 -8.37 11.77 -3.60
N LEU A 398 -9.68 11.97 -3.83
CA LEU A 398 -10.36 13.24 -3.57
C LEU A 398 -11.04 13.29 -2.19
N SER A 399 -11.38 12.13 -1.61
CA SER A 399 -11.89 12.01 -0.24
C SER A 399 -10.78 12.08 0.81
N SER A 400 -11.10 12.57 2.01
CA SER A 400 -10.11 12.80 3.08
C SER A 400 -9.37 11.51 3.53
N PRO A 401 -8.03 11.50 3.63
CA PRO A 401 -7.11 12.57 3.22
C PRO A 401 -6.93 12.60 1.69
N THR A 402 -7.01 13.80 1.11
CA THR A 402 -6.73 14.04 -0.32
C THR A 402 -5.26 13.74 -0.60
N ALA A 403 -4.96 12.88 -1.57
CA ALA A 403 -3.60 12.37 -1.78
C ALA A 403 -3.31 11.98 -3.23
N MET A 404 -2.03 12.05 -3.62
CA MET A 404 -1.51 11.47 -4.85
C MET A 404 -1.05 10.04 -4.57
N VAL A 405 -1.46 9.09 -5.41
CA VAL A 405 -1.10 7.67 -5.33
C VAL A 405 0.00 7.39 -6.33
N LEU A 406 1.24 7.37 -5.85
CA LEU A 406 2.47 7.34 -6.64
C LEU A 406 3.11 5.93 -6.63
N GLU A 407 3.96 5.68 -7.62
CA GLU A 407 4.92 4.56 -7.64
C GLU A 407 5.80 4.55 -6.36
N TYR A 408 5.81 3.43 -5.64
CA TYR A 408 6.63 3.26 -4.43
C TYR A 408 8.03 2.79 -4.78
N LEU A 409 9.04 3.61 -4.46
CA LEU A 409 10.46 3.28 -4.66
C LEU A 409 11.09 2.97 -3.29
N PRO A 410 11.61 1.75 -3.07
CA PRO A 410 11.90 1.26 -1.71
C PRO A 410 13.21 1.79 -1.10
N TYR A 411 14.11 2.35 -1.92
CA TYR A 411 15.48 2.68 -1.53
C TYR A 411 15.70 4.16 -1.14
N GLY A 412 14.64 4.99 -1.17
CA GLY A 412 14.71 6.37 -0.68
C GLY A 412 15.47 7.36 -1.58
N PRO A 413 15.87 8.52 -1.02
CA PRO A 413 16.56 9.60 -1.73
C PRO A 413 18.00 9.26 -2.15
N PHE A 414 18.40 9.78 -3.32
CA PHE A 414 19.72 9.51 -3.89
C PHE A 414 20.86 10.28 -3.20
N ASP A 415 20.59 11.46 -2.64
CA ASP A 415 21.59 12.24 -1.90
C ASP A 415 22.00 11.55 -0.58
N GLU A 416 21.04 10.93 0.12
CA GLU A 416 21.27 10.11 1.32
C GLU A 416 22.16 8.90 0.97
N TYR A 417 21.79 8.15 -0.08
CA TYR A 417 22.60 7.04 -0.58
C TYR A 417 24.00 7.46 -1.04
N LEU A 418 24.16 8.59 -1.73
CA LEU A 418 25.47 9.08 -2.17
C LEU A 418 26.39 9.44 -1.00
N ARG A 419 25.86 10.03 0.08
CA ARG A 419 26.64 10.34 1.28
C ARG A 419 27.10 9.08 2.02
N GLU A 420 26.27 8.03 2.04
CA GLU A 420 26.59 6.75 2.70
C GLU A 420 27.50 5.83 1.84
N HIS A 421 27.25 5.76 0.53
CA HIS A 421 27.82 4.76 -0.38
C HIS A 421 28.75 5.34 -1.44
N GLY A 422 29.02 6.66 -1.43
CA GLY A 422 29.74 7.38 -2.48
C GLY A 422 31.16 6.89 -2.79
N SER A 423 31.81 6.17 -1.87
CA SER A 423 33.09 5.49 -2.13
C SER A 423 32.99 4.31 -3.11
N ARG A 424 31.78 3.79 -3.37
CA ARG A 424 31.50 2.66 -4.27
C ARG A 424 30.85 3.08 -5.60
N VAL A 425 30.39 4.32 -5.71
CA VAL A 425 29.67 4.81 -6.90
C VAL A 425 30.66 5.34 -7.93
N LYS A 426 30.62 4.79 -9.15
CA LYS A 426 31.54 5.16 -10.24
C LYS A 426 31.06 6.42 -10.99
N PRO A 427 31.95 7.25 -11.56
CA PRO A 427 31.56 8.42 -12.37
C PRO A 427 30.58 8.10 -13.52
N LEU A 428 30.74 6.95 -14.20
CA LEU A 428 29.82 6.47 -15.24
C LEU A 428 28.39 6.23 -14.69
N GLN A 429 28.23 5.86 -13.43
CA GLN A 429 26.92 5.70 -12.79
C GLN A 429 26.29 7.07 -12.48
N LEU A 430 27.10 8.06 -12.07
CA LEU A 430 26.64 9.44 -11.91
C LEU A 430 26.24 10.06 -13.25
N LYS A 431 26.99 9.81 -14.34
CA LYS A 431 26.59 10.19 -15.71
C LYS A 431 25.27 9.54 -16.14
N LYS A 432 25.06 8.26 -15.84
CA LYS A 432 23.77 7.57 -16.12
C LYS A 432 22.60 8.18 -15.34
N VAL A 433 22.84 8.61 -14.09
CA VAL A 433 21.84 9.37 -13.31
C VAL A 433 21.60 10.76 -13.90
N ALA A 434 22.65 11.46 -14.32
CA ALA A 434 22.55 12.77 -14.97
C ALA A 434 21.74 12.70 -16.27
N ALA A 435 21.92 11.65 -17.09
CA ALA A 435 21.11 11.39 -18.29
C ALA A 435 19.66 11.03 -17.96
N GLY A 436 19.41 10.24 -16.91
CA GLY A 436 18.04 9.99 -16.42
C GLY A 436 17.34 11.29 -15.99
N LEU A 437 18.06 12.18 -15.32
CA LEU A 437 17.53 13.49 -14.93
C LEU A 437 17.35 14.44 -16.13
N ALA A 438 18.28 14.47 -17.09
CA ALA A 438 18.13 15.24 -18.33
C ALA A 438 16.93 14.74 -19.16
N ARG A 439 16.70 13.42 -19.16
CA ARG A 439 15.51 12.83 -19.79
C ARG A 439 14.24 13.28 -19.10
N ALA A 440 14.22 13.29 -17.76
CA ALA A 440 13.08 13.80 -17.00
C ALA A 440 12.82 15.30 -17.29
N LEU A 441 13.87 16.13 -17.39
CA LEU A 441 13.75 17.55 -17.73
C LEU A 441 13.17 17.75 -19.14
N TRP A 442 13.57 16.94 -20.12
CA TRP A 442 13.01 16.98 -21.47
C TRP A 442 11.55 16.50 -21.50
N ASP A 443 11.23 15.34 -20.91
CA ASP A 443 9.86 14.81 -20.85
C ASP A 443 8.88 15.76 -20.11
N LEU A 444 9.38 16.53 -19.13
CA LEU A 444 8.64 17.62 -18.46
C LEU A 444 8.35 18.78 -19.41
N SER A 445 9.36 19.21 -20.17
CA SER A 445 9.26 20.32 -21.13
C SER A 445 8.29 20.00 -22.28
N GLU A 446 8.34 18.80 -22.85
CA GLU A 446 7.40 18.33 -23.89
C GLU A 446 5.95 18.29 -23.38
N ALA A 447 5.76 17.97 -22.09
CA ALA A 447 4.45 17.97 -21.44
C ALA A 447 3.96 19.39 -21.04
N GLY A 448 4.78 20.44 -21.20
CA GLY A 448 4.48 21.79 -20.74
C GLY A 448 4.42 21.93 -19.21
N VAL A 449 5.12 21.06 -18.47
CA VAL A 449 5.07 21.00 -17.01
C VAL A 449 6.40 21.44 -16.40
N VAL A 450 6.38 22.60 -15.74
CA VAL A 450 7.46 23.02 -14.82
C VAL A 450 7.29 22.26 -13.50
N HIS A 451 8.35 21.58 -13.06
CA HIS A 451 8.46 20.87 -11.79
C HIS A 451 8.70 21.84 -10.63
N GLY A 452 9.53 22.87 -10.84
CA GLY A 452 9.78 23.95 -9.89
C GLY A 452 10.42 23.52 -8.57
N TYR A 453 11.04 22.33 -8.49
CA TYR A 453 11.84 21.89 -7.32
C TYR A 453 12.74 20.69 -7.66
N ILE A 454 13.57 20.80 -8.69
CA ILE A 454 14.58 19.79 -9.01
C ILE A 454 15.73 19.88 -7.99
N ARG A 455 16.05 18.76 -7.33
CA ARG A 455 17.12 18.60 -6.30
C ARG A 455 17.62 17.16 -6.28
N CYS A 456 18.83 16.92 -5.77
CA CYS A 456 19.35 15.56 -5.61
C CYS A 456 18.46 14.71 -4.67
N ARG A 457 17.95 15.30 -3.58
CA ARG A 457 16.98 14.66 -2.66
C ARG A 457 15.59 14.39 -3.28
N ARG A 458 15.32 14.90 -4.48
CA ARG A 458 14.11 14.62 -5.27
C ARG A 458 14.35 13.51 -6.32
N LEU A 459 15.58 13.02 -6.48
CA LEU A 459 15.87 11.77 -7.17
C LEU A 459 15.67 10.61 -6.18
N LEU A 460 14.78 9.68 -6.50
CA LEU A 460 14.51 8.48 -5.69
C LEU A 460 15.08 7.24 -6.38
N LEU A 461 15.75 6.38 -5.61
CA LEU A 461 16.38 5.16 -6.11
C LEU A 461 15.32 4.09 -6.44
N ALA A 462 15.26 3.72 -7.72
CA ALA A 462 14.39 2.66 -8.23
C ALA A 462 15.09 1.30 -8.26
N ALA A 463 16.39 1.26 -8.61
CA ALA A 463 17.20 0.04 -8.60
C ALA A 463 18.67 0.34 -8.35
N VAL A 464 19.34 -0.56 -7.63
CA VAL A 464 20.79 -0.65 -7.48
C VAL A 464 21.18 -2.12 -7.70
N ASP A 465 22.01 -2.37 -8.71
CA ASP A 465 22.51 -3.71 -9.06
C ASP A 465 23.89 -3.58 -9.71
N GLY A 466 24.96 -3.83 -8.94
CA GLY A 466 26.36 -3.78 -9.40
C GLY A 466 26.73 -2.50 -10.15
N GLU A 467 26.78 -2.59 -11.48
CA GLU A 467 27.10 -1.49 -12.40
C GLU A 467 25.92 -0.54 -12.70
N ARG A 468 24.68 -0.91 -12.33
CA ARG A 468 23.45 -0.16 -12.61
C ARG A 468 22.91 0.54 -11.36
N ILE A 469 22.92 1.87 -11.39
CA ILE A 469 22.07 2.72 -10.54
C ILE A 469 20.99 3.31 -11.43
N GLN A 470 19.72 3.19 -11.02
CA GLN A 470 18.60 3.85 -11.67
C GLN A 470 17.78 4.63 -10.65
N VAL A 471 17.63 5.93 -10.92
CA VAL A 471 16.78 6.84 -10.14
C VAL A 471 15.56 7.28 -10.96
N LYS A 472 14.56 7.85 -10.28
CA LYS A 472 13.45 8.57 -10.89
C LYS A 472 13.22 9.90 -10.16
N LEU A 473 12.88 10.95 -10.91
CA LEU A 473 12.53 12.26 -10.36
C LEU A 473 11.13 12.21 -9.71
N SER A 474 11.05 12.56 -8.43
CA SER A 474 9.85 12.40 -7.59
C SER A 474 8.75 13.43 -7.87
N GLY A 475 7.50 13.08 -7.55
CA GLY A 475 6.35 13.96 -7.75
C GLY A 475 6.45 15.31 -7.01
N PRO A 476 6.05 16.42 -7.66
CA PRO A 476 6.38 17.80 -7.30
C PRO A 476 5.69 18.30 -6.02
N THR A 477 6.05 19.50 -5.59
CA THR A 477 5.90 19.96 -4.20
C THR A 477 5.33 21.37 -4.10
N LEU A 478 4.40 21.59 -3.18
CA LEU A 478 3.68 22.86 -2.96
C LEU A 478 4.45 23.89 -2.12
N ARG A 479 5.71 23.62 -1.78
CA ARG A 479 6.57 24.49 -0.98
C ARG A 479 6.77 25.87 -1.62
N HIS A 480 7.16 26.83 -0.78
CA HIS A 480 7.59 28.15 -1.22
C HIS A 480 9.10 28.13 -1.49
N TYR A 481 9.54 28.95 -2.44
CA TYR A 481 10.94 29.32 -2.51
C TYR A 481 11.23 30.30 -1.40
N THR A 482 12.43 30.23 -0.86
CA THR A 482 12.94 31.12 0.19
C THR A 482 14.39 31.49 -0.14
N HIS A 483 14.97 32.44 0.58
CA HIS A 483 16.35 32.85 0.31
C HIS A 483 17.37 31.69 0.39
N THR A 484 17.13 30.63 1.18
CA THR A 484 18.01 29.44 1.23
C THR A 484 18.05 28.64 -0.08
N ASP A 485 17.18 28.94 -1.05
CA ASP A 485 17.12 28.28 -2.35
C ASP A 485 17.93 29.01 -3.44
N VAL A 486 18.61 30.10 -3.07
CA VAL A 486 19.45 30.97 -3.94
C VAL A 486 20.30 30.23 -4.97
N HIS A 487 20.88 29.08 -4.63
CA HIS A 487 21.74 28.35 -5.58
C HIS A 487 20.97 27.72 -6.74
N TRP A 488 19.69 27.34 -6.56
CA TRP A 488 18.89 26.58 -7.52
C TRP A 488 17.85 27.45 -8.27
N MET A 489 17.99 28.78 -8.26
CA MET A 489 17.18 29.66 -9.10
C MET A 489 18.04 30.72 -9.81
N PRO A 490 17.64 31.16 -11.02
CA PRO A 490 18.26 32.30 -11.71
C PRO A 490 18.22 33.59 -10.88
N VAL A 491 19.20 34.48 -11.12
CA VAL A 491 19.39 35.71 -10.32
C VAL A 491 18.27 36.72 -10.53
N GLU A 492 17.74 36.77 -11.74
CA GLU A 492 16.58 37.56 -12.15
C GLU A 492 15.30 37.17 -11.36
N PHE A 493 15.23 35.93 -10.82
CA PHE A 493 14.11 35.47 -10.00
C PHE A 493 14.29 35.77 -8.50
N PHE A 494 15.37 36.42 -8.07
CA PHE A 494 15.50 36.85 -6.66
C PHE A 494 14.47 37.93 -6.29
N SER A 495 13.94 38.66 -7.27
CA SER A 495 12.91 39.69 -7.12
C SER A 495 11.48 39.13 -6.98
N ASP A 496 11.12 38.10 -7.77
CA ASP A 496 9.96 37.24 -7.54
C ASP A 496 10.34 35.76 -7.67
N MET A 497 10.58 35.13 -6.52
CA MET A 497 10.96 33.72 -6.45
C MET A 497 9.83 32.76 -6.86
N ASN A 498 8.62 33.24 -7.16
CA ASN A 498 7.56 32.40 -7.73
C ASN A 498 7.76 32.14 -9.23
N LEU A 499 8.60 32.92 -9.92
CA LEU A 499 9.01 32.65 -11.30
C LEU A 499 9.73 31.29 -11.41
N ALA A 500 10.51 30.92 -10.38
CA ALA A 500 11.16 29.61 -10.27
C ALA A 500 10.18 28.41 -10.14
N LYS A 501 8.89 28.67 -9.87
CA LYS A 501 7.82 27.64 -9.91
C LYS A 501 7.11 27.53 -11.26
N ARG A 502 7.37 28.46 -12.20
CA ARG A 502 6.54 28.68 -13.40
C ARG A 502 7.32 28.81 -14.70
N SER A 503 8.64 29.00 -14.65
CA SER A 503 9.51 29.08 -15.83
C SER A 503 10.38 27.82 -15.97
N VAL A 504 10.50 27.33 -17.21
CA VAL A 504 11.39 26.20 -17.57
C VAL A 504 12.86 26.57 -17.33
N ILE A 505 13.23 27.84 -17.44
CA ILE A 505 14.57 28.38 -17.10
C ILE A 505 14.91 28.08 -15.63
N GLY A 506 13.92 28.17 -14.73
CA GLY A 506 14.09 27.80 -13.32
C GLY A 506 14.42 26.32 -13.12
N ASP A 507 13.77 25.42 -13.86
CA ASP A 507 14.07 23.99 -13.82
C ASP A 507 15.42 23.65 -14.47
N ILE A 508 15.84 24.36 -15.53
CA ILE A 508 17.18 24.20 -16.15
C ILE A 508 18.29 24.61 -15.17
N TRP A 509 18.10 25.71 -14.45
CA TRP A 509 19.03 26.18 -13.41
C TRP A 509 19.06 25.23 -12.20
N ALA A 510 17.89 24.75 -11.76
CA ALA A 510 17.77 23.77 -10.69
C ALA A 510 18.37 22.40 -11.08
N PHE A 511 18.25 22.00 -12.36
CA PHE A 511 18.92 20.84 -12.96
C PHE A 511 20.44 20.96 -12.88
N ALA A 512 21.01 22.07 -13.34
CA ALA A 512 22.46 22.32 -13.31
C ALA A 512 23.03 22.23 -11.90
N THR A 513 22.32 22.83 -10.94
CA THR A 513 22.67 22.81 -9.52
C THR A 513 22.44 21.43 -8.89
N THR A 514 21.49 20.65 -9.39
CA THR A 514 21.31 19.24 -9.00
C THR A 514 22.43 18.34 -9.52
N LEU A 515 22.98 18.61 -10.71
CA LEU A 515 24.19 17.95 -11.19
C LEU A 515 25.39 18.28 -10.29
N TRP A 516 25.51 19.53 -9.82
CA TRP A 516 26.52 19.88 -8.80
C TRP A 516 26.35 19.00 -7.54
N GLU A 517 25.14 18.86 -6.99
CA GLU A 517 24.89 17.98 -5.84
C GLU A 517 25.26 16.50 -6.11
N VAL A 518 24.92 15.98 -7.30
CA VAL A 518 25.21 14.59 -7.71
C VAL A 518 26.71 14.34 -7.82
N PHE A 519 27.47 15.22 -8.48
CA PHE A 519 28.93 15.07 -8.63
C PHE A 519 29.72 15.53 -7.39
N SER A 520 29.09 16.23 -6.45
CA SER A 520 29.52 16.43 -5.06
C SER A 520 29.11 15.27 -4.12
N TYR A 521 28.66 14.13 -4.67
CA TYR A 521 28.31 12.92 -3.91
C TYR A 521 27.27 13.18 -2.80
N GLY A 522 26.22 13.92 -3.13
CA GLY A 522 25.11 14.20 -2.23
C GLY A 522 25.40 15.29 -1.18
N GLN A 523 26.52 16.00 -1.27
CA GLN A 523 26.66 17.28 -0.57
C GLN A 523 25.77 18.34 -1.22
N SER A 524 25.18 19.21 -0.40
CA SER A 524 24.50 20.43 -0.85
C SER A 524 25.48 21.62 -0.74
N PRO A 525 25.29 22.71 -1.50
CA PRO A 525 26.09 23.92 -1.36
C PRO A 525 26.14 24.43 0.09
N THR A 526 27.30 24.90 0.53
CA THR A 526 27.52 25.30 1.93
C THR A 526 26.68 26.50 2.34
N GLU A 527 26.09 26.44 3.53
CA GLU A 527 25.22 27.46 4.13
C GLU A 527 26.00 28.75 4.49
N THR A 528 26.36 29.50 3.45
CA THR A 528 26.71 30.92 3.55
C THR A 528 25.43 31.74 3.76
N ASN A 529 25.55 32.94 4.35
CA ASN A 529 24.41 33.83 4.56
C ASN A 529 23.71 34.09 3.20
N PRO A 530 22.46 33.65 2.99
CA PRO A 530 21.88 33.62 1.65
C PRO A 530 21.73 35.00 0.99
N VAL A 531 21.68 36.08 1.79
CA VAL A 531 21.64 37.46 1.28
C VAL A 531 23.00 37.88 0.70
N LEU A 532 24.11 37.39 1.27
CA LEU A 532 25.45 37.61 0.72
C LEU A 532 25.67 36.72 -0.52
N THR A 533 25.16 35.49 -0.51
CA THR A 533 25.17 34.58 -1.65
C THR A 533 24.43 35.17 -2.85
N ALA A 534 23.22 35.72 -2.62
CA ALA A 534 22.43 36.37 -3.67
C ALA A 534 23.18 37.55 -4.29
N ARG A 535 23.72 38.46 -3.47
CA ARG A 535 24.55 39.59 -3.94
C ARG A 535 25.79 39.15 -4.72
N SER A 536 26.44 38.08 -4.27
CA SER A 536 27.59 37.50 -4.97
C SER A 536 27.19 36.98 -6.36
N TYR A 537 26.00 36.38 -6.48
CA TYR A 537 25.46 35.89 -7.74
C TYR A 537 24.97 37.02 -8.67
N GLU A 538 24.40 38.10 -8.12
CA GLU A 538 24.09 39.35 -8.83
C GLU A 538 25.38 39.99 -9.42
N MET A 539 26.50 39.91 -8.69
CA MET A 539 27.84 40.28 -9.17
C MET A 539 28.50 39.21 -10.08
N GLY A 540 27.75 38.22 -10.57
CA GLY A 540 28.20 37.24 -11.55
C GLY A 540 28.90 35.98 -11.00
N ALA A 541 29.12 35.86 -9.68
CA ALA A 541 29.72 34.66 -9.11
C ALA A 541 28.79 33.44 -9.19
N ARG A 542 29.35 32.23 -9.23
CA ARG A 542 28.62 30.94 -9.28
C ARG A 542 29.37 29.89 -8.43
N LEU A 543 28.81 28.69 -8.27
CA LEU A 543 29.48 27.59 -7.57
C LEU A 543 30.77 27.17 -8.30
N LEU A 544 31.77 26.74 -7.52
CA LEU A 544 32.99 26.11 -8.05
C LEU A 544 32.70 24.67 -8.48
N SER A 545 33.47 24.15 -9.45
CA SER A 545 33.32 22.77 -9.94
C SER A 545 33.61 21.75 -8.83
N PRO A 546 32.75 20.72 -8.64
CA PRO A 546 33.07 19.60 -7.76
C PRO A 546 34.33 18.88 -8.23
N ALA A 547 35.24 18.55 -7.31
CA ALA A 547 36.55 17.93 -7.62
C ALA A 547 36.49 16.55 -8.33
N ARG A 548 35.28 15.99 -8.52
CA ARG A 548 35.01 14.72 -9.21
C ARG A 548 34.01 14.86 -10.36
N CYS A 549 33.69 16.09 -10.78
CA CYS A 549 32.82 16.37 -11.92
C CYS A 549 33.61 16.29 -13.24
N PRO A 550 33.18 15.51 -14.25
CA PRO A 550 33.79 15.52 -15.58
C PRO A 550 33.72 16.90 -16.23
N GLY A 551 34.79 17.33 -16.91
CA GLY A 551 34.88 18.66 -17.51
C GLY A 551 33.78 18.99 -18.53
N GLU A 552 33.34 18.01 -19.31
CA GLU A 552 32.21 18.12 -20.24
C GLU A 552 30.85 18.31 -19.53
N VAL A 553 30.65 17.64 -18.39
CA VAL A 553 29.44 17.81 -17.57
C VAL A 553 29.48 19.17 -16.85
N TRP A 554 30.66 19.63 -16.44
CA TRP A 554 30.83 20.97 -15.87
C TRP A 554 30.53 22.08 -16.89
N ALA A 555 30.98 21.92 -18.14
CA ALA A 555 30.65 22.85 -19.21
C ALA A 555 29.12 22.97 -19.40
N LEU A 556 28.41 21.84 -19.46
CA LEU A 556 26.94 21.79 -19.53
C LEU A 556 26.28 22.50 -18.34
N VAL A 557 26.76 22.26 -17.11
CA VAL A 557 26.28 22.95 -15.90
C VAL A 557 26.46 24.46 -16.02
N THR A 558 27.62 24.94 -16.48
CA THR A 558 27.86 26.38 -16.67
C THR A 558 27.05 27.01 -17.80
N GLN A 559 26.71 26.25 -18.86
CA GLN A 559 25.81 26.69 -19.93
C GLN A 559 24.35 26.81 -19.44
N CYS A 560 23.92 25.93 -18.54
CA CYS A 560 22.60 25.98 -17.91
C CYS A 560 22.45 27.08 -16.84
N TRP A 561 23.51 27.85 -16.53
CA TRP A 561 23.53 29.02 -15.65
C TRP A 561 23.72 30.35 -16.40
N GLN A 562 23.58 30.35 -17.73
CA GLN A 562 23.56 31.56 -18.55
C GLN A 562 22.15 32.16 -18.62
N PRO A 563 22.00 33.47 -18.95
CA PRO A 563 20.68 34.11 -19.12
C PRO A 563 19.84 33.53 -20.27
N ASP A 564 20.49 32.97 -21.29
CA ASP A 564 19.86 32.18 -22.35
C ASP A 564 20.44 30.75 -22.31
N PRO A 565 19.85 29.83 -21.51
CA PRO A 565 20.38 28.49 -21.32
C PRO A 565 19.85 27.50 -22.37
N LEU A 566 20.60 26.42 -22.58
CA LEU A 566 20.23 25.32 -23.50
C LEU A 566 18.80 24.79 -23.25
N ARG A 567 18.09 24.46 -24.34
CA ARG A 567 16.75 23.87 -24.21
C ARG A 567 16.84 22.44 -23.64
N PRO A 568 15.82 21.94 -22.92
CA PRO A 568 15.85 20.59 -22.33
C PRO A 568 16.16 19.46 -23.30
N GLN A 569 15.73 19.56 -24.55
CA GLN A 569 16.07 18.61 -25.62
C GLN A 569 17.58 18.58 -25.95
N GLU A 570 18.24 19.74 -25.91
CA GLU A 570 19.68 19.88 -26.20
C GLU A 570 20.51 19.40 -25.02
N ILE A 571 20.12 19.75 -23.79
CA ILE A 571 20.68 19.18 -22.56
C ILE A 571 20.62 17.65 -22.58
N MET A 572 19.49 17.08 -23.00
CA MET A 572 19.32 15.62 -23.10
C MET A 572 20.13 15.00 -24.25
N ARG A 573 20.19 15.65 -25.42
CA ARG A 573 21.07 15.24 -26.54
C ARG A 573 22.53 15.17 -26.09
N ASP A 574 23.02 16.24 -25.47
CA ASP A 574 24.44 16.38 -25.16
C ASP A 574 24.86 15.46 -24.01
N MET A 575 24.02 15.31 -22.97
CA MET A 575 24.22 14.31 -21.92
C MET A 575 24.20 12.86 -22.45
N ASN A 576 23.33 12.54 -23.42
CA ASN A 576 23.39 11.26 -24.14
C ASN A 576 24.67 11.09 -24.95
N HIS A 577 25.13 12.14 -25.65
CA HIS A 577 26.38 12.09 -26.41
C HIS A 577 27.60 11.85 -25.50
N MET A 578 27.63 12.46 -24.30
CA MET A 578 28.64 12.20 -23.26
C MET A 578 28.61 10.74 -22.75
N LEU A 579 27.43 10.12 -22.64
CA LEU A 579 27.32 8.69 -22.33
C LEU A 579 27.78 7.79 -23.48
N HIS A 580 27.33 8.06 -24.71
CA HIS A 580 27.65 7.20 -25.86
C HIS A 580 29.15 7.21 -26.21
N ARG A 581 29.84 8.33 -25.97
CA ARG A 581 31.31 8.43 -26.10
C ARG A 581 32.10 7.51 -25.15
N GLU A 582 31.54 7.12 -24.01
CA GLU A 582 32.14 6.12 -23.10
C GLU A 582 31.73 4.67 -23.42
N TYR A 583 30.75 4.48 -24.31
CA TYR A 583 30.23 3.16 -24.70
C TYR A 583 30.77 2.66 -26.04
N VAL A 584 31.43 3.50 -26.83
CA VAL A 584 32.06 3.16 -28.10
C VAL A 584 33.58 3.24 -27.95
N PRO A 585 34.31 2.11 -27.94
CA PRO A 585 35.76 2.13 -28.16
C PRO A 585 36.04 2.80 -29.51
N ILE A 586 37.05 3.68 -29.60
CA ILE A 586 37.32 4.48 -30.80
C ILE A 586 37.90 3.61 -31.93
N HIS A 587 37.00 2.90 -32.60
CA HIS A 587 37.25 2.12 -33.80
C HIS A 587 36.14 2.39 -34.82
N HIS A 588 36.18 3.58 -35.41
CA HIS A 588 36.00 3.69 -36.84
C HIS A 588 36.87 4.82 -37.39
N HIS A 589 37.80 4.46 -38.27
CA HIS A 589 38.02 5.32 -39.44
C HIS A 589 36.69 5.43 -40.16
N TYR A 590 36.19 6.65 -40.32
CA TYR A 590 35.54 7.03 -41.57
C TYR A 590 36.54 7.87 -42.35
N GLU A 591 36.75 7.51 -43.60
CA GLU A 591 37.75 8.14 -44.46
C GLU A 591 37.36 9.58 -44.77
N GLU A 592 38.33 10.48 -44.76
CA GLU A 592 38.18 11.82 -45.31
C GLU A 592 37.92 11.74 -46.82
N PRO A 593 37.00 12.54 -47.39
CA PRO A 593 36.98 12.80 -48.82
C PRO A 593 38.27 13.53 -49.20
N LYS A 594 39.24 12.78 -49.76
CA LYS A 594 40.56 13.28 -50.13
C LYS A 594 40.46 14.51 -51.03
N ILE A 595 41.02 15.63 -50.57
CA ILE A 595 41.42 16.76 -51.43
C ILE A 595 42.92 16.98 -51.21
N ALA A 596 43.68 17.01 -52.29
CA ALA A 596 45.15 16.98 -52.22
C ALA A 596 45.76 18.36 -51.96
N LEU A 597 46.87 18.38 -51.21
CA LEU A 597 47.87 19.43 -51.28
C LEU A 597 48.58 19.35 -52.64
N GLY A 598 48.68 20.43 -53.41
CA GLY A 598 49.14 20.30 -54.81
C GLY A 598 49.45 21.53 -55.67
N TYR A 599 49.64 22.73 -55.12
CA TYR A 599 50.36 23.87 -55.75
C TYR A 599 49.83 24.53 -57.06
N ASP A 600 50.34 25.76 -57.24
CA ASP A 600 50.58 26.53 -58.48
C ASP A 600 49.45 27.16 -59.34
N HIS A 601 49.37 28.49 -59.16
CA HIS A 601 49.35 29.52 -60.22
C HIS A 601 48.04 29.75 -61.02
N PRO A 602 47.90 30.86 -61.81
CA PRO A 602 46.75 31.74 -61.65
C PRO A 602 45.91 31.94 -62.94
N ASP A 603 44.79 32.66 -62.83
CA ASP A 603 44.59 34.00 -63.44
C ASP A 603 43.11 34.40 -63.63
N THR A 604 42.89 35.70 -63.46
CA THR A 604 41.79 36.54 -63.99
C THR A 604 40.33 36.41 -63.51
N VAL A 605 39.94 37.41 -62.68
CA VAL A 605 38.81 38.34 -62.88
C VAL A 605 37.36 37.80 -62.86
N SER A 606 36.63 38.14 -61.78
CA SER A 606 35.69 39.27 -61.83
C SER A 606 35.28 39.84 -60.46
N SER A 607 35.22 41.17 -60.37
CA SER A 607 34.38 42.00 -59.47
C SER A 607 34.38 41.73 -57.95
N ASP A 608 35.40 42.28 -57.28
CA ASP A 608 35.32 43.26 -56.16
C ASP A 608 34.07 43.27 -55.23
N ARG A 609 34.25 43.01 -53.93
CA ARG A 609 34.39 43.97 -52.79
C ARG A 609 33.10 44.76 -52.44
N PHE A 610 32.67 44.87 -51.17
CA PHE A 610 33.43 45.38 -50.02
C PHE A 610 33.02 44.79 -48.64
N ILE A 611 33.84 45.10 -47.62
CA ILE A 611 33.68 44.89 -46.16
C ILE A 611 33.81 46.28 -45.46
N PRO A 612 33.74 46.47 -44.11
CA PRO A 612 33.12 45.72 -43.01
C PRO A 612 32.26 46.60 -42.06
N SER A 613 31.65 46.04 -41.00
CA SER A 613 31.82 46.49 -39.58
C SER A 613 30.99 45.70 -38.55
N GLU A 614 31.65 45.38 -37.42
CA GLU A 614 31.22 45.22 -36.00
C GLU A 614 29.75 44.85 -35.65
N LEU A 615 29.45 43.91 -34.74
CA LEU A 615 29.77 43.96 -33.29
C LEU A 615 29.61 42.60 -32.56
N SER A 616 30.26 42.46 -31.40
CA SER A 616 29.95 41.55 -30.25
C SER A 616 30.06 40.02 -30.42
N ASP A 617 30.20 39.20 -29.37
CA ASP A 617 30.97 39.30 -28.09
C ASP A 617 31.00 37.89 -27.42
N ALA A 618 31.82 37.75 -26.36
CA ALA A 618 31.82 36.66 -25.35
C ALA A 618 32.18 35.23 -25.82
N GLY A 619 32.80 34.45 -24.92
CA GLY A 619 33.25 33.08 -25.21
C GLY A 619 33.24 32.15 -23.99
N SER A 620 33.47 30.85 -24.25
CA SER A 620 33.58 29.80 -23.24
C SER A 620 34.64 28.77 -23.67
N ASN A 621 35.77 28.64 -22.98
CA ASN A 621 35.98 27.78 -21.79
C ASN A 621 35.76 26.26 -22.01
N LYS A 622 36.88 25.50 -21.94
CA LYS A 622 37.05 24.17 -21.29
C LYS A 622 36.30 22.96 -21.91
N SER A 623 36.83 21.72 -21.88
CA SER A 623 38.13 21.15 -21.43
C SER A 623 38.24 19.68 -21.89
N LEU A 624 39.36 19.00 -21.61
CA LEU A 624 39.54 17.65 -21.01
C LEU A 624 41.03 17.23 -21.20
N ILE A 625 41.86 17.04 -20.16
CA ILE A 625 42.02 15.89 -19.24
C ILE A 625 42.58 14.61 -19.92
N SER A 626 43.82 14.24 -19.54
CA SER A 626 44.43 12.89 -19.39
C SER A 626 45.98 13.03 -19.34
N ASP A 627 46.78 12.22 -18.64
CA ASP A 627 46.51 11.33 -17.50
C ASP A 627 47.81 10.96 -16.72
N ASN A 628 47.67 10.20 -15.62
CA ASN A 628 48.64 9.24 -15.06
C ASN A 628 49.97 9.64 -14.35
N SER A 629 50.08 9.07 -13.14
CA SER A 629 51.20 8.26 -12.58
C SER A 629 52.23 8.83 -11.56
N VAL A 630 52.12 8.30 -10.34
CA VAL A 630 53.17 7.76 -9.43
C VAL A 630 54.44 8.59 -9.14
N LEU A 631 54.63 8.98 -7.85
CA LEU A 631 55.84 8.62 -7.05
C LEU A 631 55.69 8.96 -5.54
N SER A 632 56.79 8.87 -4.77
CA SER A 632 56.86 8.82 -3.29
C SER A 632 57.70 9.95 -2.67
N MET A 633 57.81 9.95 -1.33
CA MET A 633 58.72 10.68 -0.42
C MET A 633 58.42 12.12 0.02
N ASN A 634 58.49 12.28 1.36
CA ASN A 634 59.18 13.30 2.19
C ASN A 634 59.23 14.78 1.75
N GLY A 635 58.85 15.70 2.66
CA GLY A 635 59.18 17.14 2.56
C GLY A 635 58.73 17.99 3.76
N THR A 636 59.66 18.35 4.64
CA THR A 636 59.49 19.18 5.87
C THR A 636 59.55 20.70 5.63
N MET A 637 59.28 21.50 6.69
CA MET A 637 59.38 22.98 6.83
C MET A 637 58.15 23.75 6.28
N SER A 638 57.51 24.74 6.93
CA SER A 638 57.94 25.89 7.78
C SER A 638 58.45 27.09 6.93
N ASP A 639 58.24 28.38 7.26
CA ASP A 639 57.76 29.10 8.47
C ASP A 639 56.77 30.27 8.10
N GLN A 640 55.99 30.89 9.02
CA GLN A 640 56.25 32.15 9.79
C GLN A 640 56.99 33.26 8.99
N TYR A 641 56.71 34.58 9.07
CA TYR A 641 55.99 35.49 10.00
C TYR A 641 55.21 36.57 9.17
N ASP A 642 54.52 37.63 9.65
CA ASP A 642 54.28 38.21 11.00
C ASP A 642 52.97 39.06 11.08
N ASN A 643 52.72 39.67 12.24
CA ASN A 643 51.91 40.88 12.51
C ASN A 643 52.88 42.05 12.92
N PRO A 644 52.53 43.35 13.14
CA PRO A 644 51.39 43.90 13.93
C PRO A 644 50.72 45.14 13.23
N PHE A 645 49.82 45.98 13.78
CA PHE A 645 49.49 46.44 15.15
C PHE A 645 47.99 46.82 15.29
N ALA A 646 47.42 46.57 16.48
CA ALA A 646 46.49 47.39 17.32
C ALA A 646 45.41 48.34 16.72
N ASP A 647 44.24 48.59 17.33
CA ASP A 647 43.78 48.24 18.69
C ASP A 647 42.24 48.35 18.91
N ASN A 648 41.73 47.70 19.98
CA ASN A 648 40.46 47.99 20.71
C ASN A 648 39.09 47.86 19.97
N LYS A 649 37.96 47.44 20.60
CA LYS A 649 37.69 46.99 21.99
C LYS A 649 36.43 46.11 22.14
N SER A 650 36.26 45.53 23.33
CA SER A 650 35.16 44.65 23.84
C SER A 650 35.04 43.27 23.18
N SER A 651 35.26 42.10 23.82
CA SER A 651 34.97 41.54 25.17
C SER A 651 33.55 41.00 25.35
N ASN A 652 33.26 39.85 25.96
CA ASN A 652 34.03 38.68 26.47
C ASN A 652 32.96 37.60 26.79
N SER A 653 33.20 36.29 26.89
CA SER A 653 34.37 35.42 26.60
C SER A 653 33.86 33.97 26.50
N LEU A 654 34.47 33.15 25.64
CA LEU A 654 34.18 31.72 25.51
C LEU A 654 35.21 30.89 26.27
N GLU A 655 34.79 29.90 27.05
CA GLU A 655 35.62 28.76 27.46
C GLU A 655 34.73 27.58 27.90
N SER A 656 35.07 26.31 27.69
CA SER A 656 35.69 25.61 26.55
C SER A 656 35.53 24.10 26.78
N MET A 657 35.47 23.29 25.72
CA MET A 657 35.42 21.82 25.88
C MET A 657 36.81 21.24 26.14
N ASN A 658 36.91 20.26 27.04
CA ASN A 658 37.46 18.91 26.78
C ASN A 658 37.67 18.11 28.07
N ALA A 659 37.26 16.82 28.08
CA ALA A 659 38.11 15.68 28.47
C ALA A 659 37.31 14.36 28.64
N LEU A 660 37.66 13.42 27.77
CA LEU A 660 37.53 11.96 27.84
C LEU A 660 37.46 11.29 29.24
N ALA A 661 36.37 10.54 29.45
CA ALA A 661 36.32 9.10 29.79
C ALA A 661 36.99 8.49 31.06
N TYR A 662 36.28 7.47 31.57
CA TYR A 662 36.68 6.36 32.48
C TYR A 662 36.67 6.53 34.02
N ALA A 663 36.27 5.42 34.66
CA ALA A 663 36.36 5.03 36.09
C ALA A 663 35.28 5.52 37.09
N LEU A 664 35.05 4.68 38.14
CA LEU A 664 34.15 4.83 39.31
C LEU A 664 32.64 4.97 38.97
N ARG A 665 31.69 4.05 39.25
CA ARG A 665 31.59 2.79 40.02
C ARG A 665 31.58 2.90 41.57
N ASN A 666 30.44 2.48 42.17
CA ASN A 666 30.08 2.39 43.60
C ASN A 666 29.97 3.76 44.31
N GLU A 667 29.24 3.98 45.42
CA GLU A 667 28.47 3.17 46.40
C GLU A 667 27.03 3.74 46.54
N MET A 668 25.97 3.21 47.20
CA MET A 668 25.60 2.03 48.00
C MET A 668 24.93 2.41 49.36
N SER A 669 23.59 2.42 49.37
CA SER A 669 22.69 2.06 50.51
C SER A 669 22.31 3.04 51.65
N SER A 670 21.27 2.61 52.41
CA SER A 670 20.63 3.17 53.63
C SER A 670 19.67 4.37 53.46
N GLY A 671 18.56 4.52 54.21
CA GLY A 671 17.81 3.62 55.15
C GLY A 671 16.36 3.36 54.64
N ARG A 672 15.56 2.38 55.11
CA ARG A 672 14.99 2.14 56.46
C ARG A 672 14.18 3.34 57.00
N SER A 673 12.96 3.23 57.54
CA SER A 673 11.92 2.15 57.66
C SER A 673 10.59 2.82 58.14
N SER A 674 9.45 2.21 58.56
CA SER A 674 9.11 0.82 58.95
C SER A 674 7.57 0.56 58.93
N SER A 675 7.18 -0.66 58.52
CA SER A 675 6.08 -1.55 59.02
C SER A 675 4.91 -1.08 59.92
N LEU A 676 3.69 -1.58 59.62
CA LEU A 676 2.75 -2.35 60.49
C LEU A 676 1.38 -2.50 59.75
N ALA A 677 0.52 -3.52 59.92
CA ALA A 677 0.70 -4.97 60.11
C ALA A 677 -0.64 -5.73 59.95
N GLY A 678 -0.60 -7.04 59.67
CA GLY A 678 -1.71 -8.00 59.83
C GLY A 678 -2.54 -8.31 58.57
N GLY A 679 -2.85 -9.57 58.24
CA GLY A 679 -2.27 -10.84 58.74
C GLY A 679 -3.18 -12.07 58.61
N ALA A 680 -2.68 -13.14 57.98
CA ALA A 680 -3.34 -14.45 57.75
C ALA A 680 -4.66 -14.41 56.93
N GLY A 681 -5.12 -15.46 56.25
CA GLY A 681 -4.66 -16.84 55.97
C GLY A 681 -5.87 -17.62 55.39
N ALA A 682 -5.82 -18.81 54.80
CA ALA A 682 -4.76 -19.72 54.33
C ALA A 682 -5.46 -20.77 53.41
N LEU A 683 -4.76 -21.84 53.00
CA LEU A 683 -5.27 -22.99 52.19
C LEU A 683 -5.56 -22.62 50.71
N ALA A 684 -4.85 -23.12 49.70
CA ALA A 684 -4.51 -24.49 49.26
C ALA A 684 -5.47 -24.99 48.14
N GLY A 685 -4.97 -25.45 46.99
CA GLY A 685 -3.55 -25.57 46.61
C GLY A 685 -3.32 -25.90 45.13
N ASP A 686 -2.26 -26.69 44.93
CA ASP A 686 -1.71 -27.33 43.73
C ASP A 686 -2.75 -27.88 42.71
N ASP A 687 -2.43 -28.16 41.44
CA ASP A 687 -1.10 -28.38 40.85
C ASP A 687 -1.01 -28.13 39.31
N ALA A 688 0.23 -28.08 38.82
CA ALA A 688 0.75 -28.55 37.51
C ALA A 688 0.13 -28.14 36.14
N LEU A 689 0.95 -27.37 35.39
CA LEU A 689 1.43 -27.61 34.01
C LEU A 689 0.46 -27.74 32.80
N GLY A 690 0.75 -27.04 31.67
CA GLY A 690 0.39 -27.58 30.33
C GLY A 690 0.23 -26.67 29.09
N LEU A 691 1.31 -26.09 28.56
CA LEU A 691 1.66 -25.94 27.12
C LEU A 691 0.78 -25.17 26.06
N ASP A 692 1.53 -24.56 25.12
CA ASP A 692 1.26 -24.21 23.69
C ASP A 692 0.25 -23.10 23.26
N ASP A 693 0.82 -21.94 22.91
CA ASP A 693 0.70 -21.16 21.64
C ASP A 693 -0.50 -21.45 20.69
N ALA A 694 -1.36 -20.52 20.22
CA ALA A 694 -1.27 -19.08 19.92
C ALA A 694 -0.28 -18.70 18.76
N TRP A 695 -0.52 -17.74 17.87
CA TRP A 695 -1.30 -16.50 17.95
C TRP A 695 -2.17 -16.19 16.71
N THR A 696 -3.34 -15.60 16.95
CA THR A 696 -4.08 -14.81 15.95
C THR A 696 -3.44 -13.44 15.73
N ALA A 697 -3.64 -12.83 14.56
CA ALA A 697 -3.51 -11.37 14.43
C ALA A 697 -4.38 -10.66 15.49
N PRO A 698 -3.93 -9.52 16.07
CA PRO A 698 -4.38 -9.07 17.39
C PRO A 698 -5.88 -8.78 17.44
N ARG A 699 -6.62 -9.70 18.07
CA ARG A 699 -7.95 -9.44 18.62
C ARG A 699 -7.74 -8.51 19.80
N LEU A 700 -8.30 -7.30 19.75
CA LEU A 700 -8.32 -6.45 20.92
C LEU A 700 -9.47 -6.91 21.83
N MET A 701 -9.09 -7.63 22.88
CA MET A 701 -9.94 -7.95 24.02
C MET A 701 -9.75 -6.85 25.06
N GLU A 702 -10.84 -6.18 25.41
CA GLU A 702 -10.87 -5.19 26.50
C GLU A 702 -11.97 -5.59 27.48
N SER A 703 -11.70 -5.50 28.78
CA SER A 703 -12.69 -5.74 29.83
C SER A 703 -13.52 -4.48 30.03
N ILE A 704 -14.85 -4.64 30.06
CA ILE A 704 -15.78 -3.54 30.34
C ILE A 704 -16.49 -3.77 31.66
N VAL A 705 -16.90 -2.68 32.32
CA VAL A 705 -17.73 -2.73 33.52
C VAL A 705 -19.15 -2.29 33.16
N SER A 706 -20.14 -3.03 33.65
CA SER A 706 -21.55 -2.64 33.60
C SER A 706 -22.29 -3.12 34.85
N GLN A 707 -23.00 -2.21 35.51
CA GLN A 707 -23.81 -2.48 36.71
C GLN A 707 -23.05 -3.28 37.81
N GLY A 708 -21.76 -2.99 38.00
CA GLY A 708 -20.90 -3.68 38.98
C GLY A 708 -20.44 -5.08 38.57
N LYS A 709 -20.58 -5.46 37.29
CA LYS A 709 -20.16 -6.76 36.73
C LYS A 709 -19.20 -6.54 35.57
N THR A 710 -18.26 -7.47 35.41
CA THR A 710 -17.26 -7.45 34.33
C THR A 710 -17.75 -8.27 33.14
N TYR A 711 -17.54 -7.74 31.93
CA TYR A 711 -17.83 -8.45 30.69
C TYR A 711 -16.62 -8.38 29.76
N LEU A 712 -16.40 -9.42 28.96
CA LEU A 712 -15.35 -9.46 27.96
C LEU A 712 -15.91 -8.97 26.61
N VAL A 713 -15.17 -8.07 25.95
CA VAL A 713 -15.56 -7.54 24.63
C VAL A 713 -14.50 -7.84 23.59
N THR A 714 -14.89 -8.59 22.56
CA THR A 714 -14.05 -8.89 21.39
C THR A 714 -14.43 -7.99 20.22
N ILE A 715 -13.53 -7.07 19.85
CA ILE A 715 -13.69 -6.20 18.67
C ILE A 715 -13.38 -6.98 17.38
N THR A 716 -14.24 -6.91 16.35
CA THR A 716 -14.07 -7.71 15.11
C THR A 716 -13.97 -6.88 13.82
N LYS A 717 -14.98 -6.06 13.50
CA LYS A 717 -15.09 -5.36 12.20
C LYS A 717 -15.50 -3.91 12.42
N LYS A 718 -14.79 -2.94 11.84
CA LYS A 718 -15.26 -1.54 11.82
C LYS A 718 -16.57 -1.44 11.01
N ILE A 719 -17.62 -0.94 11.63
CA ILE A 719 -18.95 -0.73 11.02
C ILE A 719 -19.29 0.75 10.80
N GLY A 720 -18.58 1.66 11.46
CA GLY A 720 -18.77 3.09 11.28
C GLY A 720 -17.64 3.95 11.82
N SER A 721 -17.78 5.25 11.65
CA SER A 721 -16.95 6.28 12.30
C SER A 721 -17.79 7.55 12.43
N GLY A 722 -18.10 7.91 13.67
CA GLY A 722 -18.76 9.17 14.02
C GLY A 722 -17.74 10.25 14.38
N ASN A 723 -18.22 11.42 14.81
CA ASN A 723 -17.37 12.60 15.07
C ASN A 723 -16.29 12.37 16.15
N TYR A 724 -16.49 11.40 17.05
CA TYR A 724 -15.67 11.18 18.25
C TYR A 724 -14.80 9.91 18.21
N GLY A 725 -14.85 9.12 17.13
CA GLY A 725 -14.08 7.88 17.09
C GLY A 725 -14.52 6.87 16.03
N HIS A 726 -14.27 5.60 16.29
CA HIS A 726 -14.61 4.50 15.38
C HIS A 726 -15.59 3.55 16.03
N VAL A 727 -16.61 3.12 15.28
CA VAL A 727 -17.62 2.16 15.74
C VAL A 727 -17.31 0.80 15.11
N PHE A 728 -17.23 -0.23 15.94
CA PHE A 728 -16.94 -1.60 15.54
C PHE A 728 -18.08 -2.54 15.93
N LYS A 729 -18.36 -3.55 15.11
CA LYS A 729 -19.10 -4.73 15.55
C LYS A 729 -18.19 -5.58 16.43
N GLY A 730 -18.71 -6.02 17.55
CA GLY A 730 -18.04 -6.92 18.47
C GLY A 730 -19.02 -7.89 19.12
N TRP A 731 -18.47 -8.71 20.01
CA TRP A 731 -19.22 -9.62 20.85
C TRP A 731 -18.96 -9.29 22.31
N MET A 732 -20.01 -9.30 23.13
CA MET A 732 -19.97 -9.12 24.57
C MET A 732 -20.41 -10.43 25.22
N GLU A 733 -19.55 -10.97 26.09
CA GLU A 733 -19.80 -12.23 26.79
C GLU A 733 -19.48 -12.09 28.28
N ARG A 734 -20.10 -12.97 29.08
CA ARG A 734 -20.06 -12.92 30.55
C ARG A 734 -19.44 -14.21 31.08
N ASP A 735 -18.57 -14.07 32.08
CA ASP A 735 -18.02 -15.19 32.89
C ASP A 735 -17.54 -16.39 32.05
N ASN A 736 -16.93 -16.11 30.88
CA ASN A 736 -16.45 -17.05 29.86
C ASN A 736 -17.49 -18.06 29.31
N GLN A 737 -18.80 -17.76 29.36
CA GLN A 737 -19.84 -18.62 28.79
C GLN A 737 -20.26 -18.16 27.38
N GLU A 738 -19.72 -18.81 26.34
CA GLU A 738 -20.09 -18.56 24.92
C GLU A 738 -21.60 -18.69 24.66
N SER A 739 -22.32 -19.47 25.47
CA SER A 739 -23.77 -19.66 25.39
C SER A 739 -24.60 -18.41 25.75
N GLN A 740 -23.99 -17.33 26.26
CA GLN A 740 -24.66 -16.05 26.55
C GLN A 740 -24.10 -14.86 25.74
N ARG A 741 -23.44 -15.14 24.62
CA ARG A 741 -22.75 -14.15 23.79
C ARG A 741 -23.73 -13.22 23.05
N LYS A 742 -23.65 -11.91 23.30
CA LYS A 742 -24.49 -10.86 22.67
C LYS A 742 -23.68 -10.09 21.61
N GLU A 743 -24.27 -9.80 20.45
CA GLU A 743 -23.67 -8.88 19.48
C GLU A 743 -23.79 -7.43 19.96
N VAL A 744 -22.70 -6.65 19.83
CA VAL A 744 -22.60 -5.28 20.33
C VAL A 744 -21.92 -4.32 19.35
N ALA A 745 -22.28 -3.05 19.45
CA ALA A 745 -21.59 -1.94 18.80
C ALA A 745 -20.64 -1.26 19.79
N VAL A 746 -19.35 -1.21 19.45
CA VAL A 746 -18.28 -0.67 20.30
C VAL A 746 -17.78 0.64 19.69
N LYS A 747 -18.10 1.78 20.31
CA LYS A 747 -17.53 3.10 19.97
C LYS A 747 -16.21 3.25 20.72
N LYS A 748 -15.12 3.57 20.01
CA LYS A 748 -13.75 3.63 20.55
C LYS A 748 -13.06 4.95 20.25
N LEU A 749 -12.49 5.56 21.30
CA LEU A 749 -11.55 6.69 21.28
C LEU A 749 -10.18 6.20 21.74
N THR A 750 -9.08 6.66 21.15
CA THR A 750 -7.73 6.17 21.48
C THR A 750 -6.93 7.14 22.35
N ARG A 751 -5.98 6.67 23.19
CA ARG A 751 -5.19 7.60 24.05
C ARG A 751 -4.46 8.66 23.25
N GLN A 752 -3.85 8.33 22.12
CA GLN A 752 -3.19 9.32 21.27
C GLN A 752 -4.15 10.39 20.69
N ALA A 753 -5.46 10.17 20.71
CA ALA A 753 -6.46 11.18 20.39
C ALA A 753 -6.93 11.96 21.65
N ALA A 754 -7.10 11.27 22.78
CA ALA A 754 -7.47 11.89 24.06
C ALA A 754 -6.36 12.79 24.63
N GLU A 755 -5.11 12.31 24.67
CA GLU A 755 -3.93 13.00 25.22
C GLU A 755 -3.49 14.18 24.33
N ARG A 756 -3.81 14.17 23.03
CA ARG A 756 -3.55 15.30 22.11
C ARG A 756 -4.65 16.37 22.10
N ASN A 757 -5.85 16.05 22.59
CA ASN A 757 -6.99 16.97 22.58
C ASN A 757 -7.98 16.61 23.69
N GLY A 758 -7.75 17.17 24.88
CA GLY A 758 -8.58 16.91 26.07
C GLY A 758 -10.08 17.17 25.84
N THR A 759 -10.43 18.10 24.95
CA THR A 759 -11.85 18.40 24.67
C THR A 759 -12.60 17.24 24.00
N LEU A 760 -11.90 16.36 23.26
CA LEU A 760 -12.49 15.12 22.69
C LEU A 760 -12.69 14.04 23.76
N TYR A 761 -11.81 13.97 24.75
CA TYR A 761 -11.97 13.08 25.91
C TYR A 761 -13.15 13.53 26.78
N GLU A 762 -13.27 14.85 27.01
CA GLU A 762 -14.43 15.46 27.67
C GLU A 762 -15.73 15.23 26.88
N ASP A 763 -15.73 15.36 25.55
CA ASP A 763 -16.91 15.03 24.73
C ASP A 763 -17.32 13.57 24.87
N PHE A 764 -16.37 12.64 24.81
CA PHE A 764 -16.64 11.21 24.94
C PHE A 764 -17.19 10.88 26.34
N LYS A 765 -16.70 11.58 27.37
CA LYS A 765 -17.22 11.48 28.75
C LYS A 765 -18.64 12.04 28.86
N ASN A 766 -18.90 13.19 28.25
CA ASN A 766 -20.23 13.79 28.19
C ASN A 766 -21.23 12.90 27.43
N GLU A 767 -20.81 12.24 26.35
CA GLU A 767 -21.63 11.25 25.64
C GLU A 767 -21.98 10.07 26.55
N LEU A 768 -21.00 9.51 27.27
CA LEU A 768 -21.22 8.43 28.23
C LEU A 768 -22.23 8.81 29.32
N GLU A 769 -22.08 9.97 29.97
CA GLU A 769 -23.02 10.41 31.02
C GLU A 769 -24.41 10.76 30.48
N ILE A 770 -24.50 11.35 29.28
CA ILE A 770 -25.78 11.58 28.60
C ILE A 770 -26.48 10.24 28.29
N MET A 771 -25.77 9.27 27.71
CA MET A 771 -26.34 7.95 27.38
C MET A 771 -26.73 7.16 28.63
N LYS A 772 -25.95 7.21 29.72
CA LYS A 772 -26.33 6.64 31.03
C LYS A 772 -27.67 7.19 31.55
N SER A 773 -28.01 8.44 31.21
CA SER A 773 -29.25 9.10 31.65
C SER A 773 -30.47 8.81 30.76
N LEU A 774 -30.29 8.16 29.60
CA LEU A 774 -31.30 7.97 28.56
C LEU A 774 -31.70 6.49 28.42
N GLN A 775 -32.91 6.15 28.89
CA GLN A 775 -33.49 4.82 28.71
C GLN A 775 -34.88 4.96 28.08
N HIS A 776 -34.97 4.67 26.77
CA HIS A 776 -36.21 4.81 26.02
C HIS A 776 -36.23 3.89 24.79
N ILE A 777 -37.42 3.38 24.41
CA ILE A 777 -37.57 2.38 23.34
C ILE A 777 -37.12 2.87 21.95
N ASN A 778 -37.10 4.19 21.72
CA ASN A 778 -36.62 4.84 20.49
C ASN A 778 -35.21 5.47 20.65
N ILE A 779 -34.40 5.03 21.63
CA ILE A 779 -33.01 5.45 21.81
C ILE A 779 -32.13 4.18 21.89
N VAL A 780 -30.89 4.25 21.39
CA VAL A 780 -29.91 3.16 21.46
C VAL A 780 -29.43 2.95 22.90
N GLU A 781 -29.57 1.73 23.39
CA GLU A 781 -29.19 1.28 24.73
C GLU A 781 -27.67 1.17 24.88
N ILE A 782 -27.13 1.79 25.94
CA ILE A 782 -25.77 1.55 26.41
C ILE A 782 -25.72 0.29 27.30
N LEU A 783 -24.81 -0.63 26.96
CA LEU A 783 -24.65 -1.93 27.62
C LEU A 783 -23.46 -1.96 28.60
N GLY A 784 -22.46 -1.08 28.43
CA GLY A 784 -21.32 -0.94 29.34
C GLY A 784 -20.22 -0.06 28.75
N TYR A 785 -19.10 0.10 29.48
CA TYR A 785 -17.98 0.95 29.07
C TYR A 785 -16.65 0.50 29.68
N SER A 786 -15.54 0.95 29.10
CA SER A 786 -14.18 0.86 29.67
C SER A 786 -13.55 2.24 29.68
N TRP A 787 -12.92 2.61 30.80
CA TRP A 787 -12.43 3.96 31.05
C TRP A 787 -11.05 4.02 31.72
N ASP A 788 -10.75 3.13 32.67
CA ASP A 788 -9.64 3.33 33.62
C ASP A 788 -8.53 2.24 33.57
N HIS A 789 -8.57 1.32 32.60
CA HIS A 789 -7.75 0.08 32.63
C HIS A 789 -6.99 -0.23 31.32
N GLY A 790 -6.73 0.74 30.43
CA GLY A 790 -6.10 0.44 29.14
C GLY A 790 -5.46 1.62 28.38
N SER A 791 -5.16 1.36 27.10
CA SER A 791 -4.64 2.36 26.16
C SER A 791 -5.73 3.19 25.48
N ASP A 792 -7.00 2.82 25.61
CA ASP A 792 -8.10 3.40 24.85
C ASP A 792 -9.39 3.39 25.68
N VAL A 793 -10.41 4.10 25.20
CA VAL A 793 -11.68 4.33 25.93
C VAL A 793 -12.84 3.81 25.09
N LEU A 794 -13.74 3.03 25.69
CA LEU A 794 -14.82 2.33 25.00
C LEU A 794 -16.21 2.66 25.56
N ILE A 795 -17.18 2.86 24.66
CA ILE A 795 -18.62 2.81 24.95
C ILE A 795 -19.22 1.64 24.17
N VAL A 796 -19.93 0.75 24.85
CA VAL A 796 -20.51 -0.47 24.28
C VAL A 796 -22.03 -0.40 24.32
N MET A 797 -22.66 -0.64 23.18
CA MET A 797 -24.08 -0.42 22.90
C MET A 797 -24.70 -1.66 22.24
N GLU A 798 -26.04 -1.71 22.17
CA GLU A 798 -26.71 -2.71 21.33
C GLU A 798 -26.27 -2.64 19.86
N TYR A 799 -26.09 -3.79 19.20
CA TYR A 799 -25.90 -3.86 17.77
C TYR A 799 -27.24 -3.95 17.04
N LEU A 800 -27.41 -3.14 15.99
CA LEU A 800 -28.61 -3.12 15.14
C LEU A 800 -28.20 -3.43 13.70
N GLU A 801 -28.64 -4.57 13.19
CA GLU A 801 -28.09 -5.19 11.97
C GLU A 801 -28.40 -4.41 10.69
N GLU A 802 -29.60 -3.84 10.59
CA GLU A 802 -30.06 -3.06 9.43
C GLU A 802 -29.35 -1.68 9.30
N GLY A 803 -28.50 -1.33 10.28
CA GLY A 803 -27.65 -0.13 10.23
C GLY A 803 -28.43 1.18 10.31
N SER A 804 -27.92 2.22 9.63
CA SER A 804 -28.53 3.54 9.65
C SER A 804 -29.72 3.67 8.70
N LEU A 805 -30.71 4.46 9.11
CA LEU A 805 -31.93 4.69 8.34
C LEU A 805 -31.61 5.35 6.99
N ASN A 806 -30.60 6.22 6.90
CA ASN A 806 -30.13 6.79 5.63
C ASN A 806 -29.73 5.70 4.62
N TYR A 807 -29.05 4.64 5.07
CA TYR A 807 -28.69 3.49 4.24
C TYR A 807 -29.92 2.63 3.94
N TYR A 808 -30.68 2.25 4.96
CA TYR A 808 -31.86 1.40 4.83
C TYR A 808 -32.91 1.97 3.85
N LEU A 809 -33.16 3.28 3.89
CA LEU A 809 -34.07 3.96 2.97
C LEU A 809 -33.59 3.90 1.51
N LYS A 810 -32.29 4.05 1.25
CA LYS A 810 -31.74 3.99 -0.11
C LYS A 810 -31.97 2.62 -0.75
N PHE A 811 -31.71 1.55 0.00
CA PHE A 811 -31.72 0.16 -0.50
C PHE A 811 -33.06 -0.59 -0.35
N GLN A 812 -33.89 -0.26 0.65
CA GLN A 812 -35.18 -0.90 0.89
C GLN A 812 -36.39 0.03 0.69
N GLY A 813 -36.18 1.34 0.44
CA GLY A 813 -37.23 2.36 0.44
C GLY A 813 -38.38 2.16 -0.55
N ASP A 814 -38.18 1.43 -1.64
CA ASP A 814 -39.27 1.09 -2.58
C ASP A 814 -40.24 0.06 -2.00
N LYS A 815 -39.79 -0.75 -1.03
CA LYS A 815 -40.61 -1.72 -0.29
C LYS A 815 -41.33 -1.11 0.92
N LEU A 816 -41.16 0.20 1.14
CA LEU A 816 -41.76 0.96 2.23
C LEU A 816 -42.94 1.80 1.74
N ARG A 817 -44.12 1.52 2.31
CA ARG A 817 -45.32 2.37 2.15
C ARG A 817 -45.18 3.62 3.03
N ILE A 818 -45.97 4.65 2.72
CA ILE A 818 -46.06 5.90 3.50
C ILE A 818 -46.30 5.63 5.00
N SER A 819 -47.11 4.62 5.37
CA SER A 819 -47.30 4.19 6.77
C SER A 819 -46.01 3.77 7.51
N HIS A 820 -45.00 3.24 6.81
CA HIS A 820 -43.70 2.90 7.41
C HIS A 820 -42.84 4.16 7.61
N LEU A 821 -42.83 5.05 6.61
CA LEU A 821 -42.12 6.34 6.67
C LEU A 821 -42.66 7.22 7.81
N LEU A 822 -43.99 7.32 7.94
CA LEU A 822 -44.65 8.01 9.04
C LEU A 822 -44.38 7.36 10.41
N LYS A 823 -44.27 6.03 10.48
CA LYS A 823 -43.85 5.32 11.71
C LYS A 823 -42.42 5.67 12.10
N TYR A 824 -41.48 5.77 11.15
CA TYR A 824 -40.12 6.20 11.45
C TYR A 824 -40.08 7.66 11.97
N CYS A 825 -40.80 8.57 11.31
CA CYS A 825 -40.96 9.94 11.81
C CYS A 825 -41.55 9.97 13.23
N LYS A 826 -42.62 9.21 13.49
CA LYS A 826 -43.24 9.08 14.82
C LYS A 826 -42.24 8.59 15.87
N ASP A 827 -41.44 7.58 15.54
CA ASP A 827 -40.46 6.98 16.45
C ASP A 827 -39.36 7.97 16.83
N ILE A 828 -38.84 8.71 15.84
CA ILE A 828 -37.85 9.76 16.06
C ILE A 828 -38.45 10.88 16.91
N ALA A 829 -39.68 11.32 16.62
CA ALA A 829 -40.37 12.33 17.43
C ALA A 829 -40.60 11.83 18.88
N THR A 830 -40.95 10.56 19.08
CA THR A 830 -41.15 9.96 20.41
C THR A 830 -39.85 9.88 21.20
N GLY A 831 -38.73 9.53 20.54
CA GLY A 831 -37.41 9.59 21.17
C GLY A 831 -36.96 11.01 21.52
N MET A 832 -37.21 11.98 20.63
CA MET A 832 -36.82 13.37 20.86
C MET A 832 -37.69 14.11 21.88
N ASP A 833 -38.96 13.73 22.05
CA ASP A 833 -39.81 14.24 23.13
C ASP A 833 -39.24 13.85 24.50
N HIS A 834 -38.74 12.61 24.65
CA HIS A 834 -38.05 12.14 25.85
C HIS A 834 -36.71 12.86 26.12
N VAL A 835 -35.95 13.19 25.07
CA VAL A 835 -34.71 14.01 25.18
C VAL A 835 -35.06 15.44 25.60
N SER A 836 -36.07 16.05 24.95
CA SER A 836 -36.57 17.39 25.26
C SER A 836 -37.10 17.50 26.70
N ALA A 837 -37.78 16.48 27.21
CA ALA A 837 -38.31 16.44 28.58
C ALA A 837 -37.22 16.43 29.66
N LYS A 838 -35.95 16.15 29.30
CA LYS A 838 -34.78 16.21 30.18
C LYS A 838 -33.98 17.51 30.03
N ASN A 839 -34.53 18.53 29.35
CA ASN A 839 -33.83 19.75 28.93
C ASN A 839 -32.53 19.47 28.13
N MET A 840 -32.51 18.39 27.33
CA MET A 840 -31.38 18.09 26.45
C MET A 840 -31.65 18.49 25.00
N VAL A 841 -30.57 18.83 24.30
CA VAL A 841 -30.54 19.04 22.85
C VAL A 841 -29.56 18.06 22.21
N HIS A 842 -29.95 17.46 21.09
CA HIS A 842 -29.17 16.44 20.37
C HIS A 842 -28.14 17.06 19.43
N ARG A 843 -28.50 18.12 18.69
CA ARG A 843 -27.59 18.90 17.82
C ARG A 843 -26.94 18.12 16.66
N ASP A 844 -27.41 16.91 16.35
CA ASP A 844 -27.04 16.11 15.17
C ASP A 844 -28.16 15.13 14.75
N LEU A 845 -29.41 15.60 14.79
CA LEU A 845 -30.57 14.79 14.40
C LEU A 845 -30.68 14.71 12.87
N ALA A 846 -30.38 13.54 12.32
CA ALA A 846 -30.31 13.26 10.88
C ALA A 846 -30.50 11.76 10.62
N THR A 847 -30.95 11.35 9.42
CA THR A 847 -31.20 9.92 9.13
C THR A 847 -29.96 9.02 9.21
N ARG A 848 -28.74 9.58 9.17
CA ARG A 848 -27.47 8.86 9.44
C ARG A 848 -27.34 8.36 10.88
N ASN A 849 -27.92 9.09 11.83
CA ASN A 849 -27.80 8.87 13.27
C ASN A 849 -29.05 8.18 13.85
N ILE A 850 -30.04 7.91 13.01
CA ILE A 850 -31.15 7.00 13.32
C ILE A 850 -30.75 5.60 12.86
N LEU A 851 -30.87 4.61 13.73
CA LEU A 851 -30.62 3.19 13.43
C LEU A 851 -31.92 2.42 13.31
N VAL A 852 -31.95 1.44 12.40
CA VAL A 852 -33.11 0.59 12.13
C VAL A 852 -33.03 -0.68 12.97
N VAL A 853 -34.07 -0.95 13.76
CA VAL A 853 -34.20 -2.20 14.53
C VAL A 853 -34.90 -3.26 13.68
N ASN A 854 -35.91 -2.86 12.92
CA ASN A 854 -36.56 -3.63 11.88
C ASN A 854 -37.45 -2.70 11.03
N LYS A 855 -38.13 -3.26 10.01
CA LYS A 855 -39.05 -2.55 9.11
C LYS A 855 -40.12 -1.69 9.82
N TYR A 856 -40.43 -1.96 11.08
CA TYR A 856 -41.45 -1.28 11.88
C TYR A 856 -40.92 -0.57 13.13
N HIS A 857 -39.61 -0.38 13.31
CA HIS A 857 -39.10 0.32 14.51
C HIS A 857 -37.68 0.89 14.33
N VAL A 858 -37.47 2.13 14.79
CA VAL A 858 -36.17 2.83 14.72
C VAL A 858 -35.76 3.47 16.07
N LYS A 859 -34.45 3.68 16.25
CA LYS A 859 -33.81 4.24 17.46
C LYS A 859 -32.84 5.37 17.12
N ILE A 860 -32.70 6.36 18.01
CA ILE A 860 -31.78 7.50 17.91
C ILE A 860 -30.39 7.13 18.49
N SER A 861 -29.30 7.62 17.90
CA SER A 861 -27.90 7.32 18.27
C SER A 861 -26.93 8.50 18.03
N ASP A 862 -25.66 8.34 18.43
CA ASP A 862 -24.56 9.34 18.38
C ASP A 862 -24.85 10.65 19.15
N PHE A 863 -24.78 10.55 20.49
CA PHE A 863 -25.10 11.64 21.41
C PHE A 863 -23.91 12.56 21.72
N GLY A 864 -22.74 12.41 21.09
CA GLY A 864 -21.55 13.19 21.48
C GLY A 864 -21.64 14.70 21.22
N LEU A 865 -22.47 15.13 20.26
CA LEU A 865 -22.81 16.55 20.06
C LEU A 865 -23.89 17.06 21.03
N ALA A 866 -24.59 16.17 21.75
CA ALA A 866 -25.69 16.52 22.62
C ALA A 866 -25.23 17.27 23.88
N ARG A 867 -26.11 18.11 24.45
CA ARG A 867 -25.85 18.90 25.67
C ARG A 867 -27.11 19.03 26.52
N ILE A 868 -26.93 19.11 27.83
CA ILE A 868 -27.96 19.52 28.79
C ILE A 868 -27.98 21.05 28.82
N ILE A 869 -29.17 21.65 28.71
CA ILE A 869 -29.38 23.09 28.90
C ILE A 869 -29.61 23.34 30.41
N PRO A 870 -28.85 24.26 31.06
CA PRO A 870 -29.13 24.67 32.43
C PRO A 870 -30.56 25.17 32.59
N LYS A 871 -31.21 24.91 33.73
CA LYS A 871 -32.64 25.29 33.94
C LYS A 871 -32.92 26.80 33.88
N GLU A 872 -31.87 27.61 34.00
CA GLU A 872 -31.90 29.08 33.94
C GLU A 872 -31.64 29.63 32.51
N GLU A 873 -31.20 28.78 31.57
CA GLU A 873 -30.95 29.15 30.17
C GLU A 873 -32.07 28.64 29.25
N SER A 874 -32.48 29.43 28.26
CA SER A 874 -33.47 29.02 27.25
C SER A 874 -32.86 28.34 26.01
N ALA A 875 -31.56 28.51 25.78
CA ALA A 875 -30.81 27.91 24.69
C ALA A 875 -29.31 27.80 25.03
N TYR A 876 -28.71 26.65 24.74
CA TYR A 876 -27.27 26.45 24.84
C TYR A 876 -26.54 27.27 23.76
N ARG A 877 -25.57 28.09 24.16
CA ARG A 877 -24.66 28.79 23.25
C ARG A 877 -23.39 27.97 23.02
N LEU A 878 -22.97 27.80 21.77
CA LEU A 878 -21.72 27.11 21.48
C LEU A 878 -20.50 27.97 21.86
N LYS A 879 -19.52 27.36 22.53
CA LYS A 879 -18.29 28.01 23.03
C LYS A 879 -17.00 27.45 22.39
N THR A 880 -17.11 26.71 21.29
CA THR A 880 -15.98 25.95 20.69
C THR A 880 -16.10 25.86 19.17
N GLU A 881 -15.04 26.20 18.45
CA GLU A 881 -14.92 25.96 17.00
C GLU A 881 -14.78 24.47 16.69
N ARG A 882 -15.78 23.90 16.00
CA ARG A 882 -15.83 22.47 15.65
C ARG A 882 -16.56 22.28 14.32
N LEU A 883 -16.33 21.14 13.66
CA LEU A 883 -17.14 20.74 12.51
C LEU A 883 -18.54 20.35 12.98
N LEU A 884 -19.57 20.94 12.37
CA LEU A 884 -20.97 20.77 12.74
C LEU A 884 -21.85 20.39 11.54
N PRO A 885 -22.94 19.65 11.73
CA PRO A 885 -23.89 19.25 10.70
C PRO A 885 -24.83 20.40 10.25
N ILE A 886 -24.27 21.54 9.84
CA ILE A 886 -24.99 22.80 9.57
C ILE A 886 -26.17 22.67 8.57
N ASN A 887 -26.11 21.72 7.64
CA ASN A 887 -27.24 21.45 6.72
C ASN A 887 -28.52 20.95 7.42
N TRP A 888 -28.44 20.40 8.63
CA TRP A 888 -29.60 20.01 9.44
C TRP A 888 -30.02 21.12 10.43
N TYR A 889 -29.26 22.20 10.55
CA TYR A 889 -29.49 23.24 11.55
C TYR A 889 -30.57 24.23 11.16
N ALA A 890 -31.24 24.73 12.21
CA ALA A 890 -32.07 25.91 12.14
C ALA A 890 -31.23 27.17 11.89
N PRO A 891 -31.79 28.24 11.31
CA PRO A 891 -31.08 29.49 11.05
C PRO A 891 -30.32 30.03 12.26
N GLU A 892 -30.94 30.06 13.44
CA GLU A 892 -30.36 30.57 14.69
C GLU A 892 -29.23 29.71 15.28
N SER A 893 -29.10 28.46 14.82
CA SER A 893 -28.04 27.53 15.22
C SER A 893 -26.87 27.48 14.24
N ALA A 894 -27.06 28.02 13.02
CA ALA A 894 -26.09 28.01 11.93
C ALA A 894 -25.22 29.27 11.89
N VAL A 895 -25.78 30.43 12.22
CA VAL A 895 -25.05 31.71 12.33
C VAL A 895 -24.73 32.06 13.78
N GLU A 896 -23.72 32.91 14.00
CA GLU A 896 -23.45 33.49 15.32
C GLU A 896 -24.71 34.22 15.84
N PRO A 897 -25.14 34.05 17.12
CA PRO A 897 -24.46 33.45 18.27
C PRO A 897 -24.64 31.93 18.50
N TRP A 898 -24.99 31.15 17.46
CA TRP A 898 -25.10 29.68 17.48
C TRP A 898 -25.95 29.13 18.64
N HIS A 899 -27.22 29.50 18.67
CA HIS A 899 -28.18 29.08 19.70
C HIS A 899 -28.75 27.71 19.40
N PHE A 900 -28.62 26.79 20.36
CA PHE A 900 -29.19 25.44 20.30
C PHE A 900 -30.29 25.28 21.34
N SER A 901 -31.48 24.88 20.90
CA SER A 901 -32.66 24.66 21.74
C SER A 901 -33.43 23.44 21.25
N THR A 902 -34.42 22.98 22.04
CA THR A 902 -35.31 21.90 21.58
C THR A 902 -36.08 22.30 20.31
N LYS A 903 -36.27 23.60 20.06
CA LYS A 903 -36.84 24.16 18.82
C LYS A 903 -35.88 24.17 17.63
N SER A 904 -34.55 24.15 17.84
CA SER A 904 -33.60 23.93 16.74
C SER A 904 -33.53 22.45 16.36
N ASP A 905 -33.63 21.53 17.33
CA ASP A 905 -33.75 20.10 17.02
C ASP A 905 -35.07 19.77 16.28
N VAL A 906 -36.17 20.51 16.52
CA VAL A 906 -37.40 20.39 15.71
C VAL A 906 -37.18 20.76 14.24
N TRP A 907 -36.32 21.76 13.95
CA TRP A 907 -35.92 22.04 12.56
C TRP A 907 -35.16 20.85 11.94
N SER A 908 -34.18 20.32 12.68
CA SER A 908 -33.40 19.14 12.26
C SER A 908 -34.29 17.89 12.07
N TYR A 909 -35.35 17.76 12.86
CA TYR A 909 -36.39 16.75 12.64
C TYR A 909 -37.15 16.97 11.33
N GLY A 910 -37.53 18.21 11.00
CA GLY A 910 -38.14 18.53 9.70
C GLY A 910 -37.25 18.11 8.52
N VAL A 911 -35.94 18.38 8.61
CA VAL A 911 -34.94 17.93 7.62
C VAL A 911 -34.83 16.40 7.59
N THR A 912 -34.83 15.74 8.76
CA THR A 912 -34.81 14.27 8.88
C THR A 912 -36.06 13.62 8.28
N ALA A 913 -37.24 14.22 8.49
CA ALA A 913 -38.50 13.77 7.89
C ALA A 913 -38.49 13.95 6.37
N TRP A 914 -37.92 15.04 5.86
CA TRP A 914 -37.70 15.23 4.42
C TRP A 914 -36.76 14.18 3.83
N GLU A 915 -35.63 13.88 4.48
CA GLU A 915 -34.76 12.75 4.11
C GLU A 915 -35.53 11.41 4.08
N ILE A 916 -36.42 11.17 5.04
CA ILE A 916 -37.22 9.94 5.09
C ILE A 916 -38.14 9.82 3.87
N PHE A 917 -38.79 10.91 3.45
CA PHE A 917 -39.72 10.89 2.31
C PHE A 917 -39.03 10.96 0.94
N THR A 918 -37.86 11.58 0.82
CA THR A 918 -36.98 11.40 -0.36
C THR A 918 -36.28 10.04 -0.39
N ARG A 919 -36.53 9.16 0.59
CA ARG A 919 -35.85 7.86 0.79
C ARG A 919 -34.32 8.01 0.86
N ALA A 920 -33.86 9.17 1.36
CA ALA A 920 -32.48 9.65 1.37
C ALA A 920 -31.80 9.69 -0.01
N ARG A 921 -32.56 9.68 -1.12
CA ARG A 921 -32.03 9.67 -2.49
C ARG A 921 -31.66 11.05 -3.01
N GLN A 922 -32.28 12.09 -2.49
CA GLN A 922 -31.91 13.48 -2.72
C GLN A 922 -30.96 13.92 -1.59
N GLU A 923 -29.88 14.65 -1.91
CA GLU A 923 -29.02 15.24 -0.89
C GLU A 923 -29.75 16.39 -0.17
N VAL A 924 -29.52 16.52 1.14
CA VAL A 924 -30.03 17.67 1.89
C VAL A 924 -29.37 18.94 1.34
N PRO A 925 -30.15 19.95 0.86
CA PRO A 925 -29.61 21.18 0.29
C PRO A 925 -28.58 21.82 1.23
N LYS A 926 -27.48 22.36 0.70
CA LYS A 926 -26.44 23.01 1.52
C LYS A 926 -27.01 24.23 2.25
N PHE A 927 -26.57 24.47 3.49
CA PHE A 927 -26.94 25.68 4.22
C PHE A 927 -26.19 26.88 3.62
N ASP A 928 -26.92 27.92 3.24
CA ASP A 928 -26.35 29.21 2.83
C ASP A 928 -26.26 30.14 4.06
N VAL A 929 -25.04 30.47 4.46
CA VAL A 929 -24.73 31.29 5.64
C VAL A 929 -25.00 32.77 5.39
N GLU A 930 -24.98 33.22 4.14
CA GLU A 930 -25.34 34.59 3.75
C GLU A 930 -26.87 34.75 3.65
N ARG A 931 -27.59 33.66 3.36
CA ARG A 931 -29.06 33.64 3.19
C ARG A 931 -29.80 32.72 4.18
N PRO A 932 -29.56 32.82 5.51
CA PRO A 932 -30.13 31.90 6.49
C PRO A 932 -31.67 31.96 6.56
N ARG A 933 -32.29 33.07 6.10
CA ARG A 933 -33.75 33.24 6.01
C ARG A 933 -34.39 32.51 4.83
N GLU A 934 -33.64 32.24 3.77
CA GLU A 934 -34.15 31.51 2.58
C GLU A 934 -34.15 29.98 2.81
N ARG A 935 -33.55 29.51 3.92
CA ARG A 935 -33.27 28.09 4.21
C ARG A 935 -34.47 27.15 4.09
N ALA A 936 -35.67 27.58 4.48
CA ALA A 936 -36.89 26.78 4.37
C ALA A 936 -37.33 26.57 2.90
N SER A 937 -37.08 27.55 2.03
CA SER A 937 -37.45 27.53 0.61
C SER A 937 -36.54 26.61 -0.22
N CYS A 938 -35.39 26.19 0.32
CA CYS A 938 -34.49 25.24 -0.35
C CYS A 938 -35.09 23.82 -0.47
N PHE A 939 -36.11 23.48 0.33
CA PHE A 939 -36.69 22.15 0.39
C PHE A 939 -37.96 22.03 -0.47
N GLN A 940 -37.90 21.19 -1.50
CA GLN A 940 -39.03 20.89 -2.38
C GLN A 940 -39.86 19.71 -1.85
N ILE A 941 -41.09 19.54 -2.33
CA ILE A 941 -41.96 18.40 -1.97
C ILE A 941 -41.34 17.11 -2.54
N PRO A 942 -41.05 16.07 -1.73
CA PRO A 942 -40.47 14.82 -2.23
C PRO A 942 -41.42 14.07 -3.19
N ASP A 943 -40.86 13.37 -4.17
CA ASP A 943 -41.62 12.59 -5.15
C ASP A 943 -42.49 11.52 -4.48
N GLY A 944 -43.81 11.59 -4.72
CA GLY A 944 -44.80 10.72 -4.08
C GLY A 944 -45.11 11.05 -2.61
N CYS A 945 -44.65 12.17 -2.08
CA CYS A 945 -45.07 12.69 -0.78
C CYS A 945 -46.36 13.52 -0.91
N PRO A 946 -47.44 13.20 -0.17
CA PRO A 946 -48.62 14.05 -0.09
C PRO A 946 -48.30 15.47 0.40
N SER A 947 -48.92 16.49 -0.23
CA SER A 947 -48.76 17.91 0.12
C SER A 947 -49.04 18.19 1.60
N GLU A 948 -50.03 17.52 2.16
CA GLU A 948 -50.45 17.67 3.55
C GLU A 948 -49.39 17.15 4.53
N ILE A 949 -48.74 16.04 4.20
CA ILE A 949 -47.63 15.49 4.99
C ILE A 949 -46.42 16.43 4.89
N PHE A 950 -46.06 16.89 3.68
CA PHE A 950 -44.97 17.85 3.53
C PHE A 950 -45.23 19.14 4.32
N ARG A 951 -46.44 19.70 4.28
CA ARG A 951 -46.79 20.91 5.03
C ARG A 951 -46.66 20.66 6.53
N HIS A 952 -47.44 19.72 7.06
CA HIS A 952 -47.66 19.59 8.51
C HIS A 952 -46.62 18.74 9.26
N LEU A 953 -45.74 18.04 8.55
CA LEU A 953 -44.65 17.26 9.17
C LEU A 953 -43.25 17.85 8.90
N MET A 954 -43.07 18.64 7.84
CA MET A 954 -41.76 19.18 7.44
C MET A 954 -41.76 20.71 7.40
N LYS A 955 -42.64 21.34 6.61
CA LYS A 955 -42.64 22.79 6.42
C LYS A 955 -42.95 23.55 7.72
N ASP A 956 -43.89 23.07 8.51
CA ASP A 956 -44.25 23.69 9.81
C ASP A 956 -43.07 23.58 10.83
N CYS A 957 -42.15 22.62 10.66
CA CYS A 957 -40.90 22.53 11.43
C CYS A 957 -39.85 23.57 11.00
N TRP A 958 -39.96 24.13 9.79
CA TRP A 958 -39.03 25.10 9.22
C TRP A 958 -39.52 26.55 9.33
N HIS A 959 -40.41 26.84 10.29
CA HIS A 959 -40.79 28.22 10.58
C HIS A 959 -39.60 29.03 11.09
N LEU A 960 -39.42 30.26 10.61
CA LEU A 960 -38.24 31.07 10.96
C LEU A 960 -38.19 31.41 12.46
N ASP A 961 -39.27 31.93 13.04
CA ASP A 961 -39.41 32.04 14.50
C ASP A 961 -39.45 30.63 15.13
N PRO A 962 -38.52 30.28 16.04
CA PRO A 962 -38.49 28.99 16.73
C PRO A 962 -39.72 28.69 17.58
N ASN A 963 -40.42 29.72 18.08
CA ASN A 963 -41.56 29.54 18.98
C ASN A 963 -42.77 28.93 18.26
N LEU A 964 -42.98 29.37 17.01
CA LEU A 964 -44.08 28.97 16.13
C LEU A 964 -43.86 27.60 15.45
N ARG A 965 -42.66 27.02 15.52
CA ARG A 965 -42.44 25.60 15.19
C ARG A 965 -43.23 24.72 16.18
N PRO A 966 -43.67 23.49 15.82
CA PRO A 966 -44.35 22.58 16.75
C PRO A 966 -43.45 22.11 17.92
N LYS A 967 -44.01 21.33 18.85
CA LYS A 967 -43.26 20.50 19.81
C LYS A 967 -43.19 19.05 19.30
N PHE A 968 -42.30 18.24 19.85
CA PHE A 968 -42.19 16.83 19.48
C PHE A 968 -43.49 16.04 19.75
N ILE A 969 -44.14 16.26 20.89
CA ILE A 969 -45.48 15.70 21.17
C ILE A 969 -46.54 16.05 20.10
N ASP A 970 -46.50 17.24 19.51
CA ASP A 970 -47.44 17.64 18.44
C ASP A 970 -47.15 16.87 17.16
N LEU A 971 -45.86 16.70 16.82
CA LEU A 971 -45.40 15.91 15.68
C LEU A 971 -45.74 14.41 15.83
N ILE A 972 -45.70 13.87 17.05
CA ILE A 972 -46.20 12.52 17.35
C ILE A 972 -47.70 12.42 17.03
N HIS A 973 -48.50 13.44 17.34
CA HIS A 973 -49.93 13.47 17.01
C HIS A 973 -50.19 13.61 15.51
N THR A 974 -49.46 14.48 14.82
CA THR A 974 -49.52 14.60 13.35
C THR A 974 -49.15 13.28 12.66
N CYS A 975 -48.08 12.60 13.08
CA CYS A 975 -47.75 11.27 12.58
C CYS A 975 -48.85 10.24 12.89
N LYS A 976 -49.38 10.19 14.12
CA LYS A 976 -50.49 9.27 14.47
C LYS A 976 -51.71 9.48 13.57
N ARG A 977 -52.06 10.74 13.26
CA ARG A 977 -53.17 11.10 12.36
C ARG A 977 -52.91 10.60 10.94
N PHE A 978 -51.80 11.00 10.31
CA PHE A 978 -51.47 10.53 8.95
C PHE A 978 -51.30 9.00 8.88
N MET A 979 -50.79 8.34 9.94
CA MET A 979 -50.74 6.87 10.00
C MET A 979 -52.12 6.20 10.05
N ALA A 980 -53.18 6.91 10.44
CA ALA A 980 -54.55 6.42 10.38
C ALA A 980 -55.16 6.63 8.98
N GLU A 981 -54.79 7.72 8.30
CA GLU A 981 -55.22 8.07 6.93
C GLU A 981 -54.55 7.19 5.85
N TYR A 982 -53.29 6.78 6.05
CA TYR A 982 -52.47 6.07 5.06
C TYR A 982 -52.05 4.64 5.49
N LYS A 983 -52.96 3.84 6.07
CA LYS A 983 -52.68 2.50 6.61
C LYS A 983 -52.13 1.51 5.55
#